data_AF-A0A947QPD3-F1
#
_entry.id   AF-A0A947QPD3-F1
#
_cell.length_a   1.000
_cell.length_b   1.000
_cell.length_c   1.000
_cell.angle_alpha   90.00
_cell.angle_beta   90.00
_cell.angle_gamma   90.00
#
_symmetry.space_group_name_H-M   'P 1'
#
loop_
_entity.id
_entity.type
_entity.pdbx_description
1 polymer ?
#
loop_
_entity_poly.entity_id
_entity_poly.type
_entity_poly.pdbx_seq_one_letter_code
_entity_poly.pdbx_strand_id
1 'polypeptide(L)'
;MNVIDLKDYKNSLNYRINGFLNLNKVGVSYPSPVKIVTHNAFKKYKKNRSFDKKTLSKLKEGFEEITNIHKDKGIIARRAYIVPGIKNPPGPHSSKITKYSQLVSEIKSIFDFAIDNKFDRKGAEITAFFHPLINPVFPLVGGCITPSKDNPEEVVIEAIYGMDEGVQAFPHDNYAVNIKRDNIVGKYILRKTKCLQFTDNFKVKTIEIPEEYRNSQVISDLKILIIAKDFEKIINLYGPSRVEFDIIEDKHYFIECTPFTIEKSKNKDLDSSGKILAVKKISDIEKTTTNGKIIFIDHKVIEKREWDILTTLAYNLSPNSIVLFPGTVTTAHAATIFREKGHILVYVRNQTFNSGELVRIRLKGNHLVAEKENPERIPHTLILSKRVNNYKSFIGNKAQKLFELYSRNYNIPKSFVITSQAFTEFLSSNGLLERIRHMTLSRSKEELCELAKEIKNQIKKSRIPNDLKKGILEAFNSLKEKSVAVRSSANCEDSEKTSFAGQFATFLKVDKKSLLTKIKEVWASVFTKNAVIYSYANNIPIYSIQMSVLVMKMVDAQKAGVMFTKNMNTNNKNEIVIEATTGLGDKVVDGTVEPDRVLVKRAGLQINRRNRLNILTDSEIRKLTKLGIAIEKISKTPQDIEWAIEEGKIWVLQTRPITT
;
A
#
# COMPACT_ATOMS: atom_id res chain seq x y z
N MET A 1 -40.31 15.04 -28.88
CA MET A 1 -39.40 15.59 -29.91
C MET A 1 -38.03 14.92 -29.76
N ASN A 2 -37.19 14.87 -30.80
CA ASN A 2 -35.94 14.10 -30.77
C ASN A 2 -34.76 14.91 -30.20
N VAL A 3 -34.62 16.16 -30.61
CA VAL A 3 -33.67 17.15 -30.05
C VAL A 3 -34.45 18.41 -29.69
N ILE A 4 -34.19 19.00 -28.54
CA ILE A 4 -34.92 20.16 -27.99
C ILE A 4 -34.01 21.13 -27.25
N ASP A 5 -34.52 22.34 -27.01
CA ASP A 5 -33.87 23.33 -26.15
C ASP A 5 -33.96 22.96 -24.68
N LEU A 6 -32.99 23.42 -23.89
CA LEU A 6 -32.98 23.27 -22.45
C LEU A 6 -34.30 23.66 -21.80
N LYS A 7 -34.85 24.84 -22.16
CA LYS A 7 -36.12 25.38 -21.61
C LYS A 7 -37.34 24.49 -21.86
N ASP A 8 -37.28 23.64 -22.88
CA ASP A 8 -38.39 22.77 -23.29
C ASP A 8 -38.31 21.39 -22.62
N TYR A 9 -37.22 21.09 -21.90
CA TYR A 9 -37.07 19.85 -21.16
C TYR A 9 -37.83 19.92 -19.84
N LYS A 10 -38.94 19.19 -19.75
CA LYS A 10 -39.83 19.17 -18.58
C LYS A 10 -40.00 17.74 -18.04
N ASN A 11 -40.25 17.63 -16.74
CA ASN A 11 -40.71 16.40 -16.06
C ASN A 11 -39.76 15.19 -16.15
N SER A 12 -38.44 15.41 -16.17
CA SER A 12 -37.45 14.32 -16.07
C SER A 12 -36.72 14.32 -14.73
N LEU A 13 -36.33 13.13 -14.26
CA LEU A 13 -35.48 12.92 -13.09
C LEU A 13 -33.98 13.14 -13.40
N ASN A 14 -33.63 13.62 -14.60
CA ASN A 14 -32.25 13.71 -15.05
C ASN A 14 -31.53 14.90 -14.43
N TYR A 15 -30.86 14.63 -13.31
CA TYR A 15 -30.20 15.65 -12.51
C TYR A 15 -29.12 16.43 -13.27
N ARG A 16 -28.45 15.85 -14.29
CA ARG A 16 -27.43 16.56 -15.08
C ARG A 16 -28.02 17.66 -15.96
N ILE A 17 -29.11 17.34 -16.66
CA ILE A 17 -29.81 18.31 -17.50
C ILE A 17 -30.57 19.30 -16.62
N ASN A 18 -31.22 18.81 -15.55
CA ASN A 18 -31.89 19.67 -14.57
C ASN A 18 -30.90 20.64 -13.91
N GLY A 19 -29.64 20.28 -13.74
CA GLY A 19 -28.58 21.17 -13.30
C GLY A 19 -28.46 22.43 -14.15
N PHE A 20 -28.47 22.32 -15.48
CA PHE A 20 -28.44 23.49 -16.35
C PHE A 20 -29.73 24.31 -16.30
N LEU A 21 -30.89 23.66 -16.17
CA LEU A 21 -32.17 24.35 -15.94
C LEU A 21 -32.14 25.18 -14.65
N ASN A 22 -31.49 24.64 -13.62
CA ASN A 22 -31.32 25.31 -12.33
C ASN A 22 -30.41 26.52 -12.46
N LEU A 23 -29.25 26.38 -13.13
CA LEU A 23 -28.34 27.50 -13.40
C LEU A 23 -29.03 28.64 -14.17
N ASN A 24 -29.84 28.29 -15.18
CA ASN A 24 -30.62 29.27 -15.95
C ASN A 24 -31.63 30.02 -15.07
N LYS A 25 -32.34 29.32 -14.18
CA LYS A 25 -33.33 29.94 -13.27
C LYS A 25 -32.69 30.85 -12.22
N VAL A 26 -31.48 30.54 -11.76
CA VAL A 26 -30.73 31.35 -10.79
C VAL A 26 -30.16 32.62 -11.45
N GLY A 27 -29.99 32.61 -12.77
CA GLY A 27 -29.41 33.74 -13.51
C GLY A 27 -27.88 33.79 -13.41
N VAL A 28 -27.22 32.65 -13.16
CA VAL A 28 -25.76 32.53 -13.17
C VAL A 28 -25.26 32.17 -14.56
N SER A 29 -23.99 32.44 -14.83
CA SER A 29 -23.39 32.15 -16.13
C SER A 29 -23.17 30.65 -16.32
N TYR A 30 -23.61 30.12 -17.46
CA TYR A 30 -23.41 28.73 -17.86
C TYR A 30 -23.19 28.66 -19.39
N PRO A 31 -22.63 27.56 -19.92
CA PRO A 31 -22.51 27.34 -21.36
C PRO A 31 -23.88 27.30 -22.05
N SER A 32 -24.24 28.36 -22.77
CA SER A 32 -25.54 28.52 -23.43
C SER A 32 -25.37 28.87 -24.92
N PRO A 33 -26.20 28.34 -25.85
CA PRO A 33 -27.38 27.49 -25.62
C PRO A 33 -27.03 26.00 -25.38
N VAL A 34 -27.90 25.29 -24.65
CA VAL A 34 -27.78 23.84 -24.41
C VAL A 34 -28.88 23.11 -25.19
N LYS A 35 -28.47 22.12 -25.99
CA LYS A 35 -29.36 21.28 -26.81
C LYS A 35 -29.40 19.87 -26.26
N ILE A 36 -30.58 19.28 -26.13
CA ILE A 36 -30.78 17.97 -25.52
C ILE A 36 -31.23 16.96 -26.57
N VAL A 37 -30.47 15.89 -26.72
CA VAL A 37 -30.82 14.68 -27.48
C VAL A 37 -31.58 13.72 -26.56
N THR A 38 -32.88 13.69 -26.74
CA THR A 38 -33.84 13.07 -25.80
C THR A 38 -33.77 11.54 -25.77
N HIS A 39 -34.38 10.95 -24.74
CA HIS A 39 -34.51 9.49 -24.62
C HIS A 39 -35.35 8.88 -25.75
N ASN A 40 -36.25 9.67 -26.34
CA ASN A 40 -36.98 9.24 -27.53
C ASN A 40 -36.05 9.09 -28.75
N ALA A 41 -35.07 9.99 -28.92
CA ALA A 41 -34.06 9.84 -29.97
C ALA A 41 -33.22 8.58 -29.75
N PHE A 42 -32.85 8.27 -28.50
CA PHE A 42 -32.18 7.01 -28.15
C PHE A 42 -33.02 5.78 -28.51
N LYS A 43 -34.30 5.73 -28.10
CA LYS A 43 -35.20 4.61 -28.41
C LYS A 43 -35.31 4.33 -29.91
N LYS A 44 -35.33 5.38 -30.73
CA LYS A 44 -35.34 5.27 -32.19
C LYS A 44 -33.99 4.81 -32.74
N TYR A 45 -32.90 5.41 -32.25
CA TYR A 45 -31.54 5.03 -32.62
C TYR A 45 -31.27 3.55 -32.36
N LYS A 46 -31.65 3.04 -31.18
CA LYS A 46 -31.45 1.65 -30.78
C LYS A 46 -32.03 0.63 -31.77
N LYS A 47 -33.17 0.95 -32.41
CA LYS A 47 -33.82 0.02 -33.36
C LYS A 47 -32.96 -0.24 -34.60
N ASN A 48 -32.31 0.80 -35.12
CA ASN A 48 -31.67 0.76 -36.44
C ASN A 48 -30.16 1.09 -36.39
N ARG A 49 -29.58 1.26 -35.18
CA ARG A 49 -28.22 1.77 -34.93
C ARG A 49 -27.88 3.01 -35.79
N SER A 50 -28.88 3.87 -36.02
CA SER A 50 -28.78 5.04 -36.89
C SER A 50 -29.82 6.10 -36.55
N PHE A 51 -29.51 7.37 -36.82
CA PHE A 51 -30.44 8.48 -36.59
C PHE A 51 -31.40 8.66 -37.77
N ASP A 52 -32.69 8.89 -37.46
CA ASP A 52 -33.68 9.26 -38.48
C ASP A 52 -33.38 10.67 -39.06
N LYS A 53 -33.87 10.95 -40.27
CA LYS A 53 -33.66 12.24 -40.96
C LYS A 53 -34.07 13.44 -40.10
N LYS A 54 -35.16 13.30 -39.31
CA LYS A 54 -35.67 14.35 -38.42
C LYS A 54 -34.70 14.67 -37.28
N THR A 55 -34.06 13.65 -36.71
CA THR A 55 -33.05 13.81 -35.65
C THR A 55 -31.80 14.46 -36.21
N LEU A 56 -31.33 14.03 -37.39
CA LEU A 56 -30.18 14.65 -38.05
C LEU A 56 -30.43 16.14 -38.36
N SER A 57 -31.60 16.49 -38.90
CA SER A 57 -31.96 17.89 -39.15
C SER A 57 -31.86 18.72 -37.87
N LYS A 58 -32.44 18.23 -36.76
CA LYS A 58 -32.45 18.98 -35.51
C LYS A 58 -31.08 19.04 -34.81
N LEU A 59 -30.23 18.01 -34.97
CA LEU A 59 -28.84 18.08 -34.54
C LEU A 59 -28.07 19.16 -35.31
N LYS A 60 -28.30 19.26 -36.62
CA LYS A 60 -27.67 20.27 -37.47
C LYS A 60 -28.09 21.69 -37.09
N GLU A 61 -29.40 21.93 -36.93
CA GLU A 61 -29.93 23.22 -36.47
C GLU A 61 -29.29 23.64 -35.13
N GLY A 62 -29.23 22.73 -34.15
CA GLY A 62 -28.62 23.02 -32.86
C GLY A 62 -27.10 23.25 -32.93
N PHE A 63 -26.40 22.52 -33.80
CA PHE A 63 -24.97 22.72 -34.07
C PHE A 63 -24.71 24.12 -34.63
N GLU A 64 -25.44 24.49 -35.69
CA GLU A 64 -25.29 25.78 -36.38
C GLU A 64 -25.60 26.95 -35.46
N GLU A 65 -26.65 26.85 -34.64
CA GLU A 65 -26.98 27.88 -33.66
C GLU A 65 -25.84 28.13 -32.67
N ILE A 66 -25.26 27.07 -32.09
CA ILE A 66 -24.15 27.21 -31.15
C ILE A 66 -22.92 27.81 -31.85
N THR A 67 -22.55 27.32 -33.03
CA THR A 67 -21.39 27.83 -33.76
C THR A 67 -21.57 29.26 -34.25
N ASN A 68 -22.79 29.69 -34.53
CA ASN A 68 -23.07 31.07 -34.93
C ASN A 68 -22.93 32.05 -33.76
N ILE A 69 -23.36 31.64 -32.56
CA ILE A 69 -23.23 32.44 -31.33
C ILE A 69 -21.79 32.45 -30.82
N HIS A 70 -21.09 31.31 -30.91
CA HIS A 70 -19.74 31.12 -30.40
C HIS A 70 -18.77 30.71 -31.53
N LYS A 71 -18.52 31.62 -32.47
CA LYS A 71 -17.76 31.37 -33.71
C LYS A 71 -16.39 30.73 -33.51
N ASP A 72 -15.69 31.09 -32.43
CA ASP A 72 -14.33 30.63 -32.16
C ASP A 72 -14.25 29.48 -31.14
N LYS A 73 -15.40 29.03 -30.62
CA LYS A 73 -15.47 27.96 -29.62
C LYS A 73 -15.93 26.65 -30.27
N GLY A 74 -15.39 25.54 -29.78
CA GLY A 74 -15.91 24.22 -30.17
C GLY A 74 -17.22 23.91 -29.43
N ILE A 75 -17.77 22.74 -29.72
CA ILE A 75 -18.90 22.15 -29.00
C ILE A 75 -18.40 20.99 -28.16
N ILE A 76 -19.06 20.74 -27.05
CA ILE A 76 -18.89 19.53 -26.26
C ILE A 76 -20.22 18.79 -26.18
N ALA A 77 -20.21 17.47 -26.36
CA ALA A 77 -21.40 16.63 -26.26
C ALA A 77 -21.27 15.69 -25.06
N ARG A 78 -22.10 15.87 -24.05
CA ARG A 78 -22.06 15.09 -22.81
C ARG A 78 -23.23 14.13 -22.74
N ARG A 79 -23.02 13.07 -21.95
CA ARG A 79 -24.05 12.08 -21.63
C ARG A 79 -24.80 12.43 -20.35
N ALA A 80 -26.08 12.10 -20.32
CA ALA A 80 -26.94 12.29 -19.18
C ALA A 80 -27.83 11.04 -19.02
N TYR A 81 -27.34 10.04 -18.28
CA TYR A 81 -28.04 8.77 -18.10
C TYR A 81 -28.67 8.71 -16.72
N ILE A 82 -29.90 8.19 -16.67
CA ILE A 82 -30.52 7.67 -15.45
C ILE A 82 -30.67 6.18 -15.65
N VAL A 83 -30.08 5.38 -14.76
CA VAL A 83 -30.16 3.92 -14.87
C VAL A 83 -30.61 3.39 -13.50
N PRO A 84 -31.79 2.77 -13.36
CA PRO A 84 -32.35 2.41 -12.05
C PRO A 84 -31.42 1.54 -11.22
N GLY A 85 -30.98 1.97 -10.05
CA GLY A 85 -30.00 1.23 -9.24
C GLY A 85 -28.53 1.39 -9.67
N ILE A 86 -28.24 2.24 -10.65
CA ILE A 86 -26.90 2.74 -10.96
C ILE A 86 -26.96 4.26 -10.97
N LYS A 87 -26.50 4.87 -9.88
CA LYS A 87 -26.27 6.31 -9.83
C LYS A 87 -25.04 6.59 -10.71
N ASN A 88 -25.14 7.60 -11.57
CA ASN A 88 -24.10 8.08 -12.49
C ASN A 88 -23.25 6.99 -13.22
N PRO A 89 -23.85 6.16 -14.10
CA PRO A 89 -23.13 5.10 -14.80
C PRO A 89 -21.87 5.64 -15.52
N PRO A 90 -20.83 4.82 -15.79
CA PRO A 90 -19.67 5.21 -16.61
C PRO A 90 -20.07 5.48 -18.06
N GLY A 91 -19.18 6.08 -18.86
CA GLY A 91 -19.43 6.31 -20.28
C GLY A 91 -18.41 7.21 -20.96
N PRO A 92 -18.47 7.31 -22.29
CA PRO A 92 -17.44 7.94 -23.10
C PRO A 92 -17.27 9.41 -22.71
N HIS A 93 -16.01 9.85 -22.71
CA HIS A 93 -15.64 11.24 -22.51
C HIS A 93 -15.70 11.95 -23.85
N SER A 94 -16.28 13.14 -23.84
CA SER A 94 -16.49 13.93 -25.04
C SER A 94 -15.20 14.59 -25.51
N SER A 95 -14.93 14.49 -26.80
CA SER A 95 -13.91 15.30 -27.47
C SER A 95 -14.45 16.71 -27.82
N LYS A 96 -13.57 17.67 -28.11
CA LYS A 96 -13.99 18.96 -28.70
C LYS A 96 -14.49 18.71 -30.13
N ILE A 97 -15.70 19.17 -30.40
CA ILE A 97 -16.41 18.99 -31.67
C ILE A 97 -16.33 20.31 -32.45
N THR A 98 -15.76 20.30 -33.64
CA THR A 98 -15.67 21.48 -34.53
C THR A 98 -16.42 21.31 -35.84
N LYS A 99 -16.83 20.07 -36.17
CA LYS A 99 -17.60 19.74 -37.37
C LYS A 99 -18.90 19.03 -37.01
N TYR A 100 -19.96 19.28 -37.77
CA TYR A 100 -21.26 18.63 -37.58
C TYR A 100 -21.17 17.09 -37.64
N SER A 101 -20.34 16.53 -38.53
CA SER A 101 -20.14 15.07 -38.62
C SER A 101 -19.54 14.48 -37.34
N GLN A 102 -18.66 15.22 -36.66
CA GLN A 102 -18.10 14.81 -35.37
C GLN A 102 -19.18 14.82 -34.28
N LEU A 103 -20.07 15.82 -34.26
CA LEU A 103 -21.20 15.84 -33.32
C LEU A 103 -22.04 14.57 -33.46
N VAL A 104 -22.41 14.22 -34.69
CA VAL A 104 -23.19 13.01 -34.95
C VAL A 104 -22.44 11.76 -34.47
N SER A 105 -21.15 11.65 -34.77
CA SER A 105 -20.33 10.51 -34.33
C SER A 105 -20.23 10.40 -32.81
N GLU A 106 -20.08 11.51 -32.11
CA GLU A 106 -19.96 11.56 -30.65
C GLU A 106 -21.28 11.14 -29.98
N ILE A 107 -22.42 11.66 -30.43
CA ILE A 107 -23.74 11.25 -29.90
C ILE A 107 -24.01 9.76 -30.20
N LYS A 108 -23.57 9.24 -31.36
CA LYS A 108 -23.63 7.79 -31.65
C LYS A 108 -22.82 6.99 -30.63
N SER A 109 -21.56 7.38 -30.39
CA SER A 109 -20.68 6.71 -29.44
C SER A 109 -21.29 6.65 -28.03
N ILE A 110 -21.88 7.77 -27.57
CA ILE A 110 -22.63 7.85 -26.33
C ILE A 110 -23.76 6.79 -26.30
N PHE A 111 -24.60 6.76 -27.34
CA PHE A 111 -25.72 5.81 -27.39
C PHE A 111 -25.29 4.35 -27.55
N ASP A 112 -24.29 4.06 -28.37
CA ASP A 112 -23.76 2.72 -28.56
C ASP A 112 -23.17 2.18 -27.25
N PHE A 113 -22.41 3.02 -26.53
CA PHE A 113 -21.91 2.65 -25.21
C PHE A 113 -23.02 2.24 -24.24
N ALA A 114 -24.14 2.95 -24.22
CA ALA A 114 -25.27 2.61 -23.34
C ALA A 114 -25.91 1.26 -23.72
N ILE A 115 -25.99 0.95 -25.03
CA ILE A 115 -26.55 -0.32 -25.51
C ILE A 115 -25.59 -1.48 -25.20
N ASP A 116 -24.31 -1.31 -25.48
CA ASP A 116 -23.31 -2.36 -25.35
C ASP A 116 -23.09 -2.73 -23.87
N ASN A 117 -23.29 -1.78 -22.95
CA ASN A 117 -23.27 -2.00 -21.49
C ASN A 117 -24.64 -2.35 -20.88
N LYS A 118 -25.70 -2.53 -21.69
CA LYS A 118 -27.06 -2.91 -21.24
C LYS A 118 -27.66 -1.95 -20.22
N PHE A 119 -27.40 -0.64 -20.36
CA PHE A 119 -27.89 0.39 -19.46
C PHE A 119 -29.35 0.79 -19.72
N ASP A 120 -29.91 0.35 -20.83
CA ASP A 120 -31.26 0.61 -21.30
C ASP A 120 -32.33 -0.32 -20.70
N ARG A 121 -32.22 -0.58 -19.40
CA ARG A 121 -33.17 -1.40 -18.62
C ARG A 121 -34.47 -0.65 -18.30
N LYS A 122 -35.50 -1.39 -17.87
CA LYS A 122 -36.80 -0.80 -17.49
C LYS A 122 -36.60 0.31 -16.45
N GLY A 123 -37.12 1.50 -16.75
CA GLY A 123 -36.98 2.70 -15.91
C GLY A 123 -35.74 3.55 -16.20
N ALA A 124 -34.88 3.15 -17.14
CA ALA A 124 -33.74 3.97 -17.57
C ALA A 124 -34.15 5.12 -18.49
N GLU A 125 -33.41 6.23 -18.39
CA GLU A 125 -33.47 7.38 -19.26
C GLU A 125 -32.07 7.65 -19.82
N ILE A 126 -31.85 7.27 -21.08
CA ILE A 126 -30.60 7.51 -21.81
C ILE A 126 -30.74 8.77 -22.66
N THR A 127 -30.03 9.83 -22.29
CA THR A 127 -30.00 11.10 -23.05
C THR A 127 -28.57 11.57 -23.28
N ALA A 128 -28.40 12.45 -24.26
CA ALA A 128 -27.18 13.21 -24.47
C ALA A 128 -27.55 14.69 -24.57
N PHE A 129 -26.60 15.58 -24.34
CA PHE A 129 -26.78 17.02 -24.56
C PHE A 129 -25.49 17.63 -25.08
N PHE A 130 -25.57 18.75 -25.76
CA PHE A 130 -24.39 19.46 -26.25
C PHE A 130 -24.54 20.96 -26.10
N HIS A 131 -23.42 21.62 -25.87
CA HIS A 131 -23.33 23.04 -25.57
C HIS A 131 -21.96 23.61 -26.02
N PRO A 132 -21.77 24.93 -26.07
CA PRO A 132 -20.48 25.53 -26.38
C PRO A 132 -19.41 25.05 -25.40
N LEU A 133 -18.22 24.75 -25.89
CA LEU A 133 -17.07 24.40 -25.07
C LEU A 133 -16.57 25.66 -24.35
N ILE A 134 -16.75 25.69 -23.04
CA ILE A 134 -16.00 26.56 -22.14
C ILE A 134 -14.79 25.72 -21.72
N ASN A 135 -13.58 26.22 -22.02
CA ASN A 135 -12.37 25.52 -21.66
C ASN A 135 -11.25 26.52 -21.30
N PRO A 136 -10.81 26.55 -20.04
CA PRO A 136 -9.68 27.37 -19.62
C PRO A 136 -8.38 26.84 -20.25
N VAL A 137 -7.61 27.74 -20.85
CA VAL A 137 -6.23 27.53 -21.30
C VAL A 137 -5.31 28.15 -20.26
N PHE A 138 -4.27 27.46 -19.81
CA PHE A 138 -3.34 28.01 -18.80
C PHE A 138 -2.94 29.45 -19.16
N PRO A 139 -2.98 30.41 -18.22
CA PRO A 139 -3.18 30.27 -16.77
C PRO A 139 -4.65 30.33 -16.30
N LEU A 140 -5.62 30.23 -17.21
CA LEU A 140 -7.05 30.20 -16.86
C LEU A 140 -7.40 28.97 -16.00
N VAL A 141 -8.53 29.04 -15.31
CA VAL A 141 -8.81 28.19 -14.14
C VAL A 141 -10.03 27.33 -14.36
N GLY A 142 -9.93 26.06 -13.96
CA GLY A 142 -11.07 25.17 -13.71
C GLY A 142 -11.21 24.89 -12.22
N GLY A 143 -12.37 24.38 -11.81
CA GLY A 143 -12.55 23.95 -10.43
C GLY A 143 -13.96 23.49 -10.09
N CYS A 144 -14.16 23.23 -8.81
CA CYS A 144 -15.44 22.81 -8.27
C CYS A 144 -15.72 23.42 -6.90
N ILE A 145 -16.99 23.62 -6.60
CA ILE A 145 -17.49 24.12 -5.33
C ILE A 145 -18.53 23.18 -4.75
N THR A 146 -18.44 22.95 -3.43
CA THR A 146 -19.35 22.08 -2.65
C THR A 146 -19.64 22.68 -1.27
N PRO A 147 -20.76 22.34 -0.62
CA PRO A 147 -20.97 22.65 0.79
C PRO A 147 -19.92 21.94 1.66
N SER A 148 -19.43 22.60 2.70
CA SER A 148 -18.55 21.98 3.68
C SER A 148 -19.30 20.87 4.42
N LYS A 149 -18.59 19.78 4.70
CA LYS A 149 -19.12 18.64 5.46
C LYS A 149 -19.14 18.90 6.95
N ASP A 150 -18.23 19.74 7.44
CA ASP A 150 -18.00 19.99 8.86
C ASP A 150 -18.78 21.22 9.35
N ASN A 151 -19.02 22.20 8.48
CA ASN A 151 -19.75 23.42 8.82
C ASN A 151 -20.81 23.76 7.76
N PRO A 152 -22.12 23.80 8.10
CA PRO A 152 -23.18 24.12 7.15
C PRO A 152 -23.16 25.56 6.62
N GLU A 153 -22.41 26.46 7.26
CA GLU A 153 -22.24 27.86 6.81
C GLU A 153 -21.02 28.06 5.91
N GLU A 154 -20.28 27.00 5.62
CA GLU A 154 -19.07 27.05 4.81
C GLU A 154 -19.23 26.29 3.50
N VAL A 155 -18.50 26.75 2.49
CA VAL A 155 -18.33 26.08 1.21
C VAL A 155 -16.85 25.86 0.94
N VAL A 156 -16.53 24.79 0.24
CA VAL A 156 -15.17 24.43 -0.16
C VAL A 156 -15.05 24.56 -1.67
N ILE A 157 -14.07 25.35 -2.09
CA ILE A 157 -13.69 25.55 -3.49
C ILE A 157 -12.36 24.84 -3.74
N GLU A 158 -12.34 23.94 -4.72
CA GLU A 158 -11.13 23.33 -5.26
C GLU A 158 -10.80 23.97 -6.60
N ALA A 159 -9.55 24.40 -6.80
CA ALA A 159 -9.15 25.14 -8.00
C ALA A 159 -7.83 24.69 -8.60
N ILE A 160 -7.79 24.64 -9.93
CA ILE A 160 -6.69 24.16 -10.75
C ILE A 160 -6.42 25.13 -11.91
N TYR A 161 -5.16 25.24 -12.33
CA TYR A 161 -4.83 25.81 -13.63
C TYR A 161 -5.17 24.86 -14.79
N GLY A 162 -5.80 25.34 -15.84
CA GLY A 162 -6.24 24.53 -16.98
C GLY A 162 -7.52 23.74 -16.67
N MET A 163 -7.69 22.60 -17.33
CA MET A 163 -8.96 21.87 -17.35
C MET A 163 -9.35 21.28 -15.98
N ASP A 164 -10.63 21.39 -15.59
CA ASP A 164 -11.19 20.84 -14.33
C ASP A 164 -11.04 19.30 -14.19
N GLU A 165 -10.85 18.57 -15.30
CA GLU A 165 -10.46 17.15 -15.25
C GLU A 165 -9.12 16.92 -14.52
N GLY A 166 -8.30 17.96 -14.37
CA GLY A 166 -7.06 17.92 -13.63
C GLY A 166 -7.22 18.09 -12.11
N VAL A 167 -8.33 18.61 -11.56
CA VAL A 167 -8.56 18.60 -10.08
C VAL A 167 -8.48 17.16 -9.56
N GLN A 168 -8.93 16.22 -10.39
CA GLN A 168 -8.96 14.81 -10.10
C GLN A 168 -7.58 14.14 -10.22
N ALA A 169 -6.62 14.75 -10.92
CA ALA A 169 -5.36 14.12 -11.33
C ALA A 169 -4.08 14.85 -10.89
N PHE A 170 -4.16 16.13 -10.50
CA PHE A 170 -3.01 16.96 -10.14
C PHE A 170 -3.24 17.71 -8.82
N PRO A 171 -2.16 18.16 -8.13
CA PRO A 171 -2.29 19.04 -6.97
C PRO A 171 -3.09 20.31 -7.31
N HIS A 172 -3.99 20.71 -6.41
CA HIS A 172 -4.90 21.85 -6.59
C HIS A 172 -5.01 22.66 -5.28
N ASP A 173 -5.47 23.90 -5.37
CA ASP A 173 -5.73 24.73 -4.20
C ASP A 173 -7.08 24.39 -3.57
N ASN A 174 -7.17 24.55 -2.25
CA ASN A 174 -8.42 24.45 -1.51
C ASN A 174 -8.70 25.76 -0.77
N TYR A 175 -9.92 26.28 -0.93
CA TYR A 175 -10.39 27.47 -0.25
C TYR A 175 -11.66 27.15 0.54
N ALA A 176 -11.66 27.48 1.82
CA ALA A 176 -12.84 27.42 2.67
C ALA A 176 -13.41 28.83 2.81
N VAL A 177 -14.70 29.01 2.50
CA VAL A 177 -15.39 30.31 2.51
C VAL A 177 -16.61 30.20 3.40
N ASN A 178 -16.76 31.12 4.34
CA ASN A 178 -18.01 31.26 5.08
C ASN A 178 -18.96 32.14 4.27
N ILE A 179 -20.02 31.54 3.74
CA ILE A 179 -20.95 32.24 2.82
C ILE A 179 -21.79 33.30 3.54
N LYS A 180 -22.09 33.10 4.84
CA LYS A 180 -22.87 34.07 5.62
C LYS A 180 -22.07 35.32 6.01
N ARG A 181 -20.77 35.16 6.23
CA ARG A 181 -19.85 36.24 6.62
C ARG A 181 -19.10 36.86 5.44
N ASP A 182 -19.32 36.34 4.23
CA ASP A 182 -18.68 36.75 2.98
C ASP A 182 -17.15 36.86 3.10
N ASN A 183 -16.52 35.86 3.75
CA ASN A 183 -15.09 35.86 3.98
C ASN A 183 -14.43 34.48 3.81
N ILE A 184 -13.15 34.51 3.43
CA ILE A 184 -12.32 33.31 3.30
C ILE A 184 -11.82 32.93 4.69
N VAL A 185 -12.18 31.73 5.16
CA VAL A 185 -11.80 31.22 6.49
C VAL A 185 -10.53 30.37 6.45
N GLY A 186 -10.15 29.86 5.28
CA GLY A 186 -8.92 29.08 5.12
C GLY A 186 -8.49 28.93 3.66
N LYS A 187 -7.17 28.83 3.46
CA LYS A 187 -6.55 28.59 2.16
C LYS A 187 -5.44 27.55 2.28
N TYR A 188 -5.44 26.56 1.40
CA TYR A 188 -4.37 25.58 1.27
C TYR A 188 -3.83 25.64 -0.14
N ILE A 189 -2.67 26.29 -0.29
CA ILE A 189 -2.00 26.46 -1.58
C ILE A 189 -1.00 25.33 -1.79
N LEU A 190 -1.23 24.51 -2.80
CA LEU A 190 -0.35 23.37 -3.12
C LEU A 190 0.57 23.70 -4.27
N ARG A 191 1.77 23.09 -4.25
CA ARG A 191 2.71 23.18 -5.37
C ARG A 191 2.17 22.41 -6.58
N LYS A 192 1.79 23.10 -7.66
CA LYS A 192 1.31 22.48 -8.92
C LYS A 192 2.42 22.51 -9.96
N THR A 193 2.93 21.36 -10.35
CA THR A 193 4.01 21.25 -11.36
C THR A 193 3.49 21.01 -12.77
N LYS A 194 2.25 20.52 -12.91
CA LYS A 194 1.64 20.12 -14.18
C LYS A 194 0.15 20.42 -14.18
N CYS A 195 -0.41 20.64 -15.36
CA CYS A 195 -1.85 20.70 -15.58
C CYS A 195 -2.25 20.12 -16.96
N LEU A 196 -3.57 20.03 -17.20
CA LEU A 196 -4.13 19.60 -18.47
C LEU A 196 -4.55 20.80 -19.30
N GLN A 197 -4.25 20.74 -20.60
CA GLN A 197 -4.64 21.74 -21.58
C GLN A 197 -4.94 21.08 -22.93
N PHE A 198 -5.84 21.66 -23.71
CA PHE A 198 -6.01 21.32 -25.12
C PHE A 198 -4.87 21.90 -25.96
N THR A 199 -4.28 21.08 -26.83
CA THR A 199 -3.39 21.56 -27.89
C THR A 199 -4.16 22.30 -28.99
N ASP A 200 -3.44 22.95 -29.91
CA ASP A 200 -4.03 23.59 -31.11
C ASP A 200 -4.80 22.57 -31.99
N ASN A 201 -4.42 21.29 -31.92
CA ASN A 201 -5.11 20.18 -32.56
C ASN A 201 -6.20 19.53 -31.67
N PHE A 202 -6.60 20.22 -30.60
CA PHE A 202 -7.67 19.85 -29.68
C PHE A 202 -7.54 18.45 -29.06
N LYS A 203 -6.31 18.02 -28.81
CA LYS A 203 -6.00 16.87 -27.96
C LYS A 203 -5.65 17.35 -26.57
N VAL A 204 -6.11 16.64 -25.54
CA VAL A 204 -5.70 16.91 -24.16
C VAL A 204 -4.24 16.48 -23.99
N LYS A 205 -3.41 17.36 -23.45
CA LYS A 205 -2.01 17.09 -23.12
C LYS A 205 -1.70 17.61 -21.72
N THR A 206 -0.83 16.89 -21.03
CA THR A 206 -0.20 17.37 -19.79
C THR A 206 0.90 18.37 -20.14
N ILE A 207 0.81 19.57 -19.59
CA ILE A 207 1.82 20.63 -19.74
C ILE A 207 2.48 20.92 -18.39
N GLU A 208 3.69 21.46 -18.42
CA GLU A 208 4.38 21.91 -17.21
C GLU A 208 3.95 23.32 -16.84
N ILE A 209 3.75 23.55 -15.54
CA ILE A 209 3.43 24.88 -15.01
C ILE A 209 4.76 25.63 -14.78
N PRO A 210 4.91 26.87 -15.30
CA PRO A 210 6.11 27.68 -15.08
C PRO A 210 6.36 27.94 -13.58
N GLU A 211 7.63 28.08 -13.18
CA GLU A 211 8.04 28.10 -11.77
C GLU A 211 7.32 29.18 -10.94
N GLU A 212 7.11 30.35 -11.52
CA GLU A 212 6.42 31.50 -10.92
C GLU A 212 4.95 31.21 -10.56
N TYR A 213 4.31 30.23 -11.21
CA TYR A 213 2.92 29.84 -10.91
C TYR A 213 2.83 28.61 -9.99
N ARG A 214 3.93 27.85 -9.81
CA ARG A 214 3.88 26.55 -9.12
C ARG A 214 3.41 26.66 -7.69
N ASN A 215 3.76 27.74 -6.98
CA ASN A 215 3.38 27.99 -5.59
C ASN A 215 2.33 29.11 -5.44
N SER A 216 1.84 29.64 -6.56
CA SER A 216 0.94 30.80 -6.57
C SER A 216 -0.52 30.35 -6.49
N GLN A 217 -1.34 31.17 -5.82
CA GLN A 217 -2.77 30.96 -5.67
C GLN A 217 -3.46 30.93 -7.05
N VAL A 218 -4.32 29.94 -7.30
CA VAL A 218 -4.99 29.79 -8.61
C VAL A 218 -6.05 30.88 -8.87
N ILE A 219 -6.88 31.20 -7.87
CA ILE A 219 -8.02 32.12 -8.01
C ILE A 219 -7.82 33.28 -7.04
N SER A 220 -7.98 34.53 -7.48
CA SER A 220 -7.91 35.69 -6.57
C SER A 220 -9.00 35.69 -5.50
N ASP A 221 -8.76 36.35 -4.37
CA ASP A 221 -9.68 36.38 -3.22
C ASP A 221 -11.05 36.94 -3.59
N LEU A 222 -11.07 38.05 -4.33
CA LEU A 222 -12.30 38.64 -4.84
C LEU A 222 -13.11 37.63 -5.67
N LYS A 223 -12.42 36.86 -6.52
CA LYS A 223 -13.06 35.89 -7.40
C LYS A 223 -13.59 34.67 -6.63
N ILE A 224 -12.87 34.22 -5.59
CA ILE A 224 -13.33 33.19 -4.66
C ILE A 224 -14.67 33.59 -4.04
N LEU A 225 -14.78 34.81 -3.53
CA LEU A 225 -16.02 35.32 -2.90
C LEU A 225 -17.18 35.44 -3.91
N ILE A 226 -16.90 35.92 -5.12
CA ILE A 226 -17.91 36.00 -6.19
C ILE A 226 -18.48 34.61 -6.52
N ILE A 227 -17.61 33.59 -6.68
CA ILE A 227 -18.03 32.23 -6.98
C ILE A 227 -18.85 31.64 -5.82
N ALA A 228 -18.41 31.87 -4.58
CA ALA A 228 -19.12 31.40 -3.39
C ALA A 228 -20.53 32.02 -3.27
N LYS A 229 -20.66 33.31 -3.56
CA LYS A 229 -21.94 34.04 -3.54
C LYS A 229 -22.91 33.57 -4.63
N ASP A 230 -22.42 33.34 -5.84
CA ASP A 230 -23.27 32.80 -6.91
C ASP A 230 -23.68 31.35 -6.63
N PHE A 231 -22.82 30.58 -5.97
CA PHE A 231 -23.14 29.23 -5.51
C PHE A 231 -24.15 29.20 -4.35
N GLU A 232 -24.12 30.17 -3.43
CA GLU A 232 -25.13 30.32 -2.38
C GLU A 232 -26.55 30.43 -2.98
N LYS A 233 -26.70 31.19 -4.07
CA LYS A 233 -28.00 31.29 -4.78
C LYS A 233 -28.48 29.92 -5.29
N ILE A 234 -27.56 29.08 -5.76
CA ILE A 234 -27.87 27.72 -6.23
C ILE A 234 -28.34 26.85 -5.04
N ILE A 235 -27.63 26.88 -3.91
CA ILE A 235 -28.01 26.12 -2.71
C ILE A 235 -29.36 26.57 -2.17
N ASN A 236 -29.61 27.88 -2.11
CA ASN A 236 -30.87 28.41 -1.57
C ASN A 236 -32.09 27.98 -2.38
N LEU A 237 -31.94 27.78 -3.69
CA LEU A 237 -33.06 27.41 -4.56
C LEU A 237 -33.21 25.88 -4.71
N TYR A 238 -32.13 25.11 -4.64
CA TYR A 238 -32.12 23.68 -4.98
C TYR A 238 -31.56 22.74 -3.91
N GLY A 239 -31.12 23.29 -2.79
CA GLY A 239 -30.45 22.55 -1.74
C GLY A 239 -29.01 22.18 -2.08
N PRO A 240 -28.37 21.38 -1.21
CA PRO A 240 -26.97 20.99 -1.33
C PRO A 240 -26.62 20.44 -2.71
N SER A 241 -25.68 21.09 -3.40
CA SER A 241 -25.29 20.78 -4.78
C SER A 241 -23.78 20.79 -4.94
N ARG A 242 -23.24 19.98 -5.85
CA ARG A 242 -21.86 20.03 -6.33
C ARG A 242 -21.87 20.70 -7.68
N VAL A 243 -21.06 21.75 -7.82
CA VAL A 243 -21.04 22.55 -9.04
C VAL A 243 -19.60 22.65 -9.56
N GLU A 244 -19.39 22.27 -10.82
CA GLU A 244 -18.13 22.47 -11.54
C GLU A 244 -18.17 23.83 -12.25
N PHE A 245 -17.03 24.49 -12.34
CA PHE A 245 -16.90 25.78 -13.00
C PHE A 245 -15.59 25.91 -13.78
N ASP A 246 -15.64 26.74 -14.81
CA ASP A 246 -14.49 27.21 -15.57
C ASP A 246 -14.45 28.74 -15.59
N ILE A 247 -13.26 29.32 -15.57
CA ILE A 247 -13.03 30.77 -15.64
C ILE A 247 -12.33 31.11 -16.95
N ILE A 248 -12.93 32.00 -17.74
CA ILE A 248 -12.37 32.53 -18.99
C ILE A 248 -12.62 34.03 -19.01
N GLU A 249 -11.58 34.83 -19.32
CA GLU A 249 -11.69 36.30 -19.47
C GLU A 249 -12.43 36.95 -18.27
N ASP A 250 -11.99 36.61 -17.05
CA ASP A 250 -12.55 37.04 -15.76
C ASP A 250 -14.01 36.65 -15.48
N LYS A 251 -14.67 35.90 -16.37
CA LYS A 251 -16.03 35.37 -16.18
C LYS A 251 -15.97 33.91 -15.77
N HIS A 252 -16.72 33.53 -14.73
CA HIS A 252 -16.87 32.13 -14.35
C HIS A 252 -18.14 31.57 -14.98
N TYR A 253 -18.09 30.34 -15.45
CA TYR A 253 -19.22 29.60 -16.02
C TYR A 253 -19.39 28.33 -15.22
N PHE A 254 -20.59 28.07 -14.71
CA PHE A 254 -20.93 26.78 -14.12
C PHE A 254 -21.23 25.78 -15.24
N ILE A 255 -20.44 24.70 -15.29
CA ILE A 255 -20.44 23.74 -16.41
C ILE A 255 -21.12 22.41 -16.06
N GLU A 256 -21.31 22.11 -14.77
CA GLU A 256 -22.07 20.97 -14.29
C GLU A 256 -22.65 21.29 -12.91
N CYS A 257 -23.91 20.92 -12.66
CA CYS A 257 -24.55 21.09 -11.36
C CYS A 257 -25.29 19.80 -11.01
N THR A 258 -24.93 19.18 -9.89
CA THR A 258 -25.47 17.87 -9.48
C THR A 258 -25.86 17.88 -8.00
N PRO A 259 -26.90 17.15 -7.58
CA PRO A 259 -27.24 17.03 -6.17
C PRO A 259 -26.08 16.49 -5.35
N PHE A 260 -25.84 17.09 -4.18
CA PHE A 260 -24.77 16.70 -3.27
C PHE A 260 -25.36 16.19 -1.95
N THR A 261 -24.99 14.98 -1.55
CA THR A 261 -25.41 14.42 -0.27
C THR A 261 -24.26 14.51 0.71
N ILE A 262 -24.46 15.23 1.83
CA ILE A 262 -23.53 15.24 2.95
C ILE A 262 -23.71 13.92 3.73
N GLU A 263 -23.06 12.86 3.28
CA GLU A 263 -22.96 11.64 4.07
C GLU A 263 -22.06 11.91 5.28
N LYS A 264 -22.65 11.97 6.48
CA LYS A 264 -21.90 11.86 7.73
C LYS A 264 -21.14 10.54 7.69
N SER A 265 -19.82 10.56 7.85
CA SER A 265 -19.05 9.32 7.86
C SER A 265 -19.60 8.41 8.96
N LYS A 266 -20.17 7.27 8.57
CA LYS A 266 -20.56 6.20 9.52
C LYS A 266 -19.34 5.51 10.13
N ASN A 267 -18.13 5.90 9.75
CA ASN A 267 -16.88 5.24 10.07
C ASN A 267 -16.21 5.88 11.30
N LYS A 268 -16.95 6.03 12.40
CA LYS A 268 -16.39 6.61 13.64
C LYS A 268 -15.36 5.69 14.33
N ASP A 269 -15.37 4.40 14.03
CA ASP A 269 -14.52 3.40 14.70
C ASP A 269 -13.71 2.51 13.74
N LEU A 270 -13.42 2.97 12.51
CA LEU A 270 -12.67 2.17 11.54
C LEU A 270 -11.16 2.18 11.85
N ASP A 271 -10.68 1.11 12.49
CA ASP A 271 -9.26 0.74 12.58
C ASP A 271 -9.06 -0.60 11.86
N SER A 272 -8.35 -0.58 10.73
CA SER A 272 -8.17 -1.76 9.89
C SER A 272 -6.76 -1.81 9.31
N SER A 273 -6.13 -2.98 9.35
CA SER A 273 -4.84 -3.26 8.70
C SER A 273 -5.00 -4.27 7.58
N GLY A 274 -4.30 -4.09 6.47
CA GLY A 274 -4.36 -5.04 5.36
C GLY A 274 -3.21 -4.89 4.38
N LYS A 275 -2.97 -5.94 3.59
CA LYS A 275 -1.99 -5.89 2.49
C LYS A 275 -2.56 -5.11 1.32
N ILE A 276 -1.72 -4.32 0.69
CA ILE A 276 -2.08 -3.55 -0.48
C ILE A 276 -2.16 -4.43 -1.72
N LEU A 277 -3.17 -4.21 -2.55
CA LEU A 277 -3.20 -4.58 -3.96
C LEU A 277 -3.10 -3.28 -4.77
N ALA A 278 -1.94 -3.01 -5.35
CA ALA A 278 -1.75 -1.87 -6.24
C ALA A 278 -2.28 -2.23 -7.64
N VAL A 279 -3.26 -1.47 -8.12
CA VAL A 279 -3.89 -1.62 -9.43
C VAL A 279 -3.28 -0.61 -10.39
N LYS A 280 -2.60 -1.11 -11.43
CA LYS A 280 -1.96 -0.33 -12.49
C LYS A 280 -2.59 -0.59 -13.86
N LYS A 281 -3.14 -1.78 -14.07
CA LYS A 281 -3.77 -2.26 -15.31
C LYS A 281 -4.96 -3.17 -15.02
N ILE A 282 -5.83 -3.38 -16.00
CA ILE A 282 -7.02 -4.24 -15.85
C ILE A 282 -6.67 -5.66 -15.38
N SER A 283 -5.55 -6.23 -15.84
CA SER A 283 -5.13 -7.58 -15.45
C SER A 283 -4.76 -7.73 -13.97
N ASP A 284 -4.56 -6.62 -13.24
CA ASP A 284 -4.27 -6.66 -11.80
C ASP A 284 -5.55 -6.94 -10.97
N ILE A 285 -6.72 -6.88 -11.62
CA ILE A 285 -8.04 -7.11 -11.04
C ILE A 285 -8.40 -8.60 -11.20
N GLU A 286 -7.91 -9.46 -10.32
CA GLU A 286 -8.34 -10.86 -10.25
C GLU A 286 -9.75 -10.97 -9.63
N LYS A 287 -10.66 -11.69 -10.30
CA LYS A 287 -12.07 -11.85 -9.88
C LYS A 287 -12.29 -12.64 -8.57
N THR A 288 -11.25 -13.26 -8.00
CA THR A 288 -11.40 -14.28 -6.94
C THR A 288 -10.61 -14.02 -5.65
N THR A 289 -9.74 -13.00 -5.56
CA THR A 289 -8.75 -12.87 -4.45
C THR A 289 -8.63 -11.48 -3.82
N THR A 290 -9.73 -10.72 -3.70
CA THR A 290 -9.74 -9.39 -3.05
C THR A 290 -10.09 -9.41 -1.56
N ASN A 291 -10.50 -10.55 -1.00
CA ASN A 291 -10.82 -10.65 0.43
C ASN A 291 -9.60 -10.33 1.31
N GLY A 292 -9.75 -9.36 2.20
CA GLY A 292 -8.72 -8.94 3.17
C GLY A 292 -7.60 -8.05 2.61
N LYS A 293 -7.68 -7.63 1.33
CA LYS A 293 -6.72 -6.68 0.73
C LYS A 293 -7.28 -5.26 0.73
N ILE A 294 -6.41 -4.28 0.93
CA ILE A 294 -6.70 -2.85 0.73
C ILE A 294 -6.29 -2.51 -0.71
N ILE A 295 -7.16 -1.87 -1.47
CA ILE A 295 -6.92 -1.60 -2.89
C ILE A 295 -6.24 -0.24 -3.03
N PHE A 296 -5.09 -0.16 -3.69
CA PHE A 296 -4.47 1.11 -4.06
C PHE A 296 -4.57 1.34 -5.55
N ILE A 297 -5.11 2.50 -5.94
CA ILE A 297 -5.16 2.93 -7.34
C ILE A 297 -3.86 3.69 -7.61
N ASP A 298 -3.02 3.17 -8.51
CA ASP A 298 -1.76 3.83 -8.85
C ASP A 298 -2.02 5.21 -9.49
N HIS A 299 -1.17 6.19 -9.15
CA HIS A 299 -1.24 7.55 -9.70
C HIS A 299 -1.31 7.56 -11.22
N LYS A 300 -0.59 6.66 -11.90
CA LYS A 300 -0.59 6.57 -13.36
C LYS A 300 -1.95 6.22 -13.95
N VAL A 301 -2.80 5.47 -13.23
CA VAL A 301 -4.17 5.13 -13.67
C VAL A 301 -5.00 6.41 -13.76
N ILE A 302 -4.83 7.32 -12.79
CA ILE A 302 -5.51 8.61 -12.77
C ILE A 302 -4.88 9.57 -13.79
N GLU A 303 -3.54 9.70 -13.81
CA GLU A 303 -2.82 10.58 -14.75
C GLU A 303 -3.11 10.24 -16.22
N LYS A 304 -3.18 8.94 -16.54
CA LYS A 304 -3.47 8.46 -17.91
C LYS A 304 -4.96 8.37 -18.23
N ARG A 305 -5.83 8.66 -17.25
CA ARG A 305 -7.28 8.63 -17.42
C ARG A 305 -7.81 7.28 -17.87
N GLU A 306 -7.32 6.22 -17.25
CA GLU A 306 -7.70 4.83 -17.57
C GLU A 306 -9.08 4.49 -16.96
N TRP A 307 -10.14 5.11 -17.49
CA TRP A 307 -11.51 4.99 -16.96
C TRP A 307 -12.06 3.58 -16.94
N ASP A 308 -11.62 2.74 -17.89
CA ASP A 308 -11.99 1.33 -17.93
C ASP A 308 -11.49 0.58 -16.71
N ILE A 309 -10.27 0.88 -16.22
CA ILE A 309 -9.72 0.30 -14.99
C ILE A 309 -10.56 0.73 -13.80
N LEU A 310 -10.79 2.03 -13.64
CA LEU A 310 -11.52 2.60 -12.49
C LEU A 310 -12.95 2.07 -12.40
N THR A 311 -13.63 2.00 -13.55
CA THR A 311 -14.98 1.47 -13.67
C THR A 311 -15.00 -0.03 -13.38
N THR A 312 -14.12 -0.81 -14.03
CA THR A 312 -14.07 -2.26 -13.83
C THR A 312 -13.77 -2.60 -12.38
N LEU A 313 -12.87 -1.85 -11.75
CA LEU A 313 -12.50 -2.02 -10.35
C LEU A 313 -13.70 -1.76 -9.43
N ALA A 314 -14.38 -0.63 -9.57
CA ALA A 314 -15.52 -0.28 -8.72
C ALA A 314 -16.69 -1.29 -8.78
N TYR A 315 -16.85 -2.02 -9.90
CA TYR A 315 -17.92 -3.00 -10.05
C TYR A 315 -17.54 -4.43 -9.65
N ASN A 316 -16.24 -4.76 -9.62
CA ASN A 316 -15.75 -6.10 -9.32
C ASN A 316 -15.26 -6.26 -7.87
N LEU A 317 -15.16 -5.18 -7.09
CA LEU A 317 -14.77 -5.25 -5.68
C LEU A 317 -15.93 -5.75 -4.80
N SER A 318 -15.57 -6.47 -3.74
CA SER A 318 -16.52 -6.83 -2.68
C SER A 318 -17.10 -5.56 -2.02
N PRO A 319 -18.38 -5.56 -1.62
CA PRO A 319 -18.96 -4.44 -0.86
C PRO A 319 -18.09 -4.06 0.35
N ASN A 320 -18.05 -2.77 0.72
CA ASN A 320 -17.24 -2.25 1.84
C ASN A 320 -15.71 -2.42 1.72
N SER A 321 -15.19 -2.77 0.55
CA SER A 321 -13.74 -2.75 0.29
C SER A 321 -13.11 -1.38 0.57
N ILE A 322 -11.91 -1.37 1.12
CA ILE A 322 -11.12 -0.15 1.36
C ILE A 322 -10.30 0.18 0.10
N VAL A 323 -10.46 1.41 -0.40
CA VAL A 323 -9.81 1.91 -1.61
C VAL A 323 -8.98 3.14 -1.28
N LEU A 324 -7.66 3.01 -1.39
CA LEU A 324 -6.69 4.10 -1.34
C LEU A 324 -6.71 4.84 -2.67
N PHE A 325 -7.21 6.07 -2.64
CA PHE A 325 -7.46 6.88 -3.83
C PHE A 325 -6.49 8.07 -3.88
N PRO A 326 -5.69 8.22 -4.94
CA PRO A 326 -4.86 9.41 -5.14
C PRO A 326 -5.76 10.57 -5.60
N GLY A 327 -6.04 11.52 -4.70
CA GLY A 327 -6.94 12.67 -4.94
C GLY A 327 -7.61 13.17 -3.66
N THR A 328 -8.55 14.12 -3.76
CA THR A 328 -9.36 14.66 -2.65
C THR A 328 -10.84 14.30 -2.77
N VAL A 329 -11.60 14.67 -1.74
CA VAL A 329 -12.92 14.11 -1.38
C VAL A 329 -14.06 14.56 -2.30
N THR A 330 -13.88 15.58 -3.12
CA THR A 330 -15.01 16.38 -3.62
C THR A 330 -15.22 16.35 -5.12
N THR A 331 -14.30 15.81 -5.92
CA THR A 331 -14.35 16.03 -7.39
C THR A 331 -14.08 14.85 -8.30
N ALA A 332 -13.48 13.73 -7.86
CA ALA A 332 -13.23 12.63 -8.78
C ALA A 332 -14.52 11.85 -9.13
N HIS A 333 -14.94 11.88 -10.40
CA HIS A 333 -16.04 11.06 -10.92
C HIS A 333 -15.83 9.57 -10.55
N ALA A 334 -14.59 9.12 -10.63
CA ALA A 334 -14.19 7.79 -10.17
C ALA A 334 -14.44 7.56 -8.67
N ALA A 335 -14.04 8.49 -7.79
CA ALA A 335 -14.30 8.38 -6.35
C ALA A 335 -15.80 8.32 -6.03
N THR A 336 -16.63 9.05 -6.77
CA THR A 336 -18.09 8.99 -6.60
C THR A 336 -18.63 7.59 -6.88
N ILE A 337 -18.19 6.96 -7.98
CA ILE A 337 -18.59 5.58 -8.32
C ILE A 337 -18.22 4.60 -7.20
N PHE A 338 -17.02 4.71 -6.60
CA PHE A 338 -16.62 3.84 -5.49
C PHE A 338 -17.52 4.00 -4.25
N ARG A 339 -17.89 5.24 -3.88
CA ARG A 339 -18.80 5.47 -2.73
C ARG A 339 -20.19 4.94 -3.00
N GLU A 340 -20.71 5.13 -4.20
CA GLU A 340 -22.04 4.64 -4.60
C GLU A 340 -22.14 3.11 -4.59
N LYS A 341 -21.01 2.42 -4.75
CA LYS A 341 -20.90 0.95 -4.58
C LYS A 341 -20.66 0.51 -3.13
N GLY A 342 -20.66 1.46 -2.19
CA GLY A 342 -20.48 1.20 -0.76
C GLY A 342 -19.03 0.92 -0.37
N HIS A 343 -18.04 1.33 -1.16
CA HIS A 343 -16.63 1.18 -0.79
C HIS A 343 -16.16 2.32 0.12
N ILE A 344 -15.19 2.02 0.97
CA ILE A 344 -14.58 2.98 1.89
C ILE A 344 -13.39 3.62 1.18
N LEU A 345 -13.46 4.91 0.88
CA LEU A 345 -12.35 5.65 0.30
C LEU A 345 -11.44 6.24 1.37
N VAL A 346 -10.14 6.05 1.18
CA VAL A 346 -9.09 6.68 1.97
C VAL A 346 -8.20 7.47 1.03
N TYR A 347 -8.12 8.77 1.24
CA TYR A 347 -7.43 9.67 0.31
C TYR A 347 -5.95 9.75 0.67
N VAL A 348 -5.11 9.29 -0.25
CA VAL A 348 -3.68 9.14 0.02
C VAL A 348 -2.83 10.24 -0.59
N ARG A 349 -3.45 11.18 -1.33
CA ARG A 349 -2.78 12.28 -2.04
C ARG A 349 -1.56 11.72 -2.79
N ASN A 350 -0.38 12.31 -2.63
CA ASN A 350 0.87 11.94 -3.32
C ASN A 350 1.52 10.65 -2.79
N GLN A 351 0.96 9.97 -1.79
CA GLN A 351 1.54 8.72 -1.29
C GLN A 351 1.38 7.62 -2.36
N THR A 352 2.42 6.81 -2.52
CA THR A 352 2.45 5.66 -3.42
C THR A 352 2.54 4.38 -2.59
N PHE A 353 1.86 3.33 -3.04
CA PHE A 353 1.90 2.03 -2.38
C PHE A 353 2.22 0.93 -3.39
N ASN A 354 2.91 -0.11 -2.93
CA ASN A 354 3.21 -1.29 -3.74
C ASN A 354 2.35 -2.47 -3.30
N SER A 355 1.99 -3.36 -4.24
CA SER A 355 1.31 -4.61 -3.91
C SER A 355 2.11 -5.40 -2.86
N GLY A 356 1.43 -5.82 -1.79
CA GLY A 356 2.02 -6.54 -0.66
C GLY A 356 2.46 -5.66 0.50
N GLU A 357 2.54 -4.33 0.35
CA GLU A 357 2.81 -3.42 1.47
C GLU A 357 1.70 -3.52 2.52
N LEU A 358 2.06 -3.47 3.80
CA LEU A 358 1.11 -3.48 4.90
C LEU A 358 0.73 -2.03 5.22
N VAL A 359 -0.57 -1.75 5.31
CA VAL A 359 -1.09 -0.42 5.57
C VAL A 359 -2.13 -0.51 6.66
N ARG A 360 -2.12 0.46 7.57
CA ARG A 360 -3.15 0.64 8.58
C ARG A 360 -3.95 1.88 8.27
N ILE A 361 -5.27 1.70 8.32
CA ILE A 361 -6.26 2.74 8.14
C ILE A 361 -6.74 3.12 9.52
N ARG A 362 -6.59 4.39 9.87
CA ARG A 362 -7.09 4.93 11.14
C ARG A 362 -7.86 6.20 10.91
N LEU A 363 -8.75 6.50 11.84
CA LEU A 363 -9.37 7.81 11.95
C LEU A 363 -8.40 8.78 12.65
N LYS A 364 -8.07 9.89 11.99
CA LYS A 364 -7.28 11.00 12.56
C LYS A 364 -8.10 12.27 12.45
N GLY A 365 -8.68 12.71 13.56
CA GLY A 365 -9.72 13.74 13.55
C GLY A 365 -10.99 13.22 12.86
N ASN A 366 -11.49 13.93 11.84
CA ASN A 366 -12.66 13.52 11.05
C ASN A 366 -12.30 12.78 9.73
N HIS A 367 -11.01 12.49 9.49
CA HIS A 367 -10.54 11.92 8.23
C HIS A 367 -9.91 10.55 8.43
N LEU A 368 -10.17 9.63 7.49
CA LEU A 368 -9.44 8.37 7.39
C LEU A 368 -8.07 8.65 6.76
N VAL A 369 -7.02 8.18 7.43
CA VAL A 369 -5.64 8.22 6.93
C VAL A 369 -5.15 6.81 6.68
N ALA A 370 -4.49 6.61 5.54
CA ALA A 370 -3.70 5.43 5.28
C ALA A 370 -2.27 5.74 5.68
N GLU A 371 -1.81 5.07 6.73
CA GLU A 371 -0.42 5.10 7.13
C GLU A 371 0.17 3.78 6.65
N LYS A 372 1.24 3.86 5.84
CA LYS A 372 2.08 2.68 5.66
C LYS A 372 2.39 2.19 7.07
N GLU A 373 2.06 0.93 7.34
CA GLU A 373 2.75 0.27 8.43
C GLU A 373 4.18 0.12 7.92
N ASN A 374 4.95 1.18 8.11
CA ASN A 374 6.35 1.00 8.43
C ASN A 374 6.29 0.10 9.65
N PRO A 375 6.67 -1.18 9.54
CA PRO A 375 6.73 -2.03 10.73
C PRO A 375 7.57 -1.24 11.72
N GLU A 376 6.97 -0.80 12.83
CA GLU A 376 7.52 0.10 13.85
C GLU A 376 9.00 0.43 13.63
N ARG A 377 9.35 1.43 12.80
CA ARG A 377 10.73 1.69 12.29
C ARG A 377 11.75 0.65 12.79
N ILE A 378 11.70 -0.59 12.25
CA ILE A 378 12.29 -1.76 12.93
C ILE A 378 13.70 -1.40 13.36
N PRO A 379 14.01 -1.39 14.67
CA PRO A 379 15.28 -0.88 15.12
C PRO A 379 16.38 -1.76 14.52
N HIS A 380 17.50 -1.15 14.12
CA HIS A 380 18.63 -1.89 13.56
C HIS A 380 19.20 -2.90 14.55
N THR A 381 19.07 -2.59 15.84
CA THR A 381 19.46 -3.45 16.94
C THR A 381 18.31 -3.60 17.94
N LEU A 382 18.12 -4.80 18.47
CA LEU A 382 17.14 -5.09 19.51
C LEU A 382 17.84 -5.75 20.69
N ILE A 383 17.81 -5.11 21.86
CA ILE A 383 18.42 -5.65 23.07
C ILE A 383 17.48 -6.69 23.69
N LEU A 384 18.04 -7.80 24.19
CA LEU A 384 17.31 -8.80 24.96
C LEU A 384 16.58 -8.14 26.14
N SER A 385 15.25 -8.25 26.16
CA SER A 385 14.42 -7.60 27.17
C SER A 385 13.31 -8.53 27.67
N LYS A 386 12.77 -8.25 28.85
CA LYS A 386 11.66 -9.03 29.43
C LYS A 386 10.30 -8.73 28.78
N ARG A 387 10.20 -7.70 27.92
CA ARG A 387 8.96 -7.38 27.20
C ARG A 387 8.83 -8.33 26.01
N VAL A 388 7.73 -9.08 25.95
CA VAL A 388 7.46 -10.03 24.86
C VAL A 388 6.64 -9.35 23.79
N ASN A 389 7.29 -9.04 22.68
CA ASN A 389 6.62 -8.75 21.42
C ASN A 389 7.05 -9.82 20.40
N ASN A 390 6.16 -10.19 19.49
CA ASN A 390 6.49 -11.17 18.45
C ASN A 390 7.33 -10.50 17.35
N TYR A 391 8.65 -10.61 17.48
CA TYR A 391 9.62 -10.02 16.56
C TYR A 391 10.14 -11.02 15.52
N LYS A 392 9.54 -12.22 15.46
CA LYS A 392 10.01 -13.36 14.64
C LYS A 392 10.31 -12.97 13.20
N SER A 393 9.50 -12.09 12.63
CA SER A 393 9.64 -11.59 11.25
C SER A 393 10.93 -10.82 10.99
N PHE A 394 11.67 -10.37 12.01
CA PHE A 394 12.87 -9.57 11.80
C PHE A 394 14.05 -9.84 12.75
N ILE A 395 13.93 -10.76 13.71
CA ILE A 395 15.07 -11.27 14.50
C ILE A 395 15.43 -12.74 14.21
N GLY A 396 14.60 -13.44 13.43
CA GLY A 396 14.79 -14.85 13.11
C GLY A 396 14.41 -15.81 14.24
N ASN A 397 14.38 -17.11 13.92
CA ASN A 397 13.76 -18.12 14.79
C ASN A 397 14.60 -18.43 16.04
N LYS A 398 15.93 -18.47 15.93
CA LYS A 398 16.84 -18.71 17.06
C LYS A 398 16.73 -17.63 18.11
N ALA A 399 16.88 -16.37 17.70
CA ALA A 399 16.82 -15.25 18.62
C ALA A 399 15.44 -15.11 19.26
N GLN A 400 14.36 -15.30 18.50
CA GLN A 400 12.99 -15.21 19.03
C GLN A 400 12.75 -16.19 20.17
N LYS A 401 13.21 -17.44 20.05
CA LYS A 401 13.04 -18.45 21.12
C LYS A 401 13.79 -18.09 22.38
N LEU A 402 15.02 -17.58 22.24
CA LEU A 402 15.80 -17.12 23.40
C LEU A 402 15.15 -15.92 24.09
N PHE A 403 14.60 -14.97 23.34
CA PHE A 403 13.85 -13.84 23.89
C PHE A 403 12.60 -14.32 24.65
N GLU A 404 11.89 -15.31 24.09
CA GLU A 404 10.72 -15.93 24.73
C GLU A 404 11.08 -16.61 26.06
N LEU A 405 12.20 -17.34 26.11
CA LEU A 405 12.70 -17.96 27.34
C LEU A 405 13.19 -16.91 28.35
N TYR A 406 13.90 -15.87 27.91
CA TYR A 406 14.37 -14.81 28.79
C TYR A 406 13.21 -14.08 29.49
N SER A 407 12.11 -13.83 28.77
CA SER A 407 10.91 -13.22 29.34
C SER A 407 10.26 -14.06 30.45
N ARG A 408 10.46 -15.37 30.41
CA ARG A 408 10.00 -16.32 31.43
C ARG A 408 11.05 -16.57 32.53
N ASN A 409 12.03 -15.68 32.65
CA ASN A 409 13.10 -15.72 33.64
C ASN A 409 14.06 -16.93 33.53
N TYR A 410 14.17 -17.55 32.35
CA TYR A 410 15.26 -18.50 32.10
C TYR A 410 16.60 -17.75 31.95
N ASN A 411 17.68 -18.41 32.33
CA ASN A 411 19.04 -17.88 32.24
C ASN A 411 19.51 -17.87 30.78
N ILE A 412 19.31 -16.75 30.10
CA ILE A 412 19.86 -16.48 28.77
C ILE A 412 21.01 -15.48 28.91
N PRO A 413 22.18 -15.70 28.29
CA PRO A 413 23.26 -14.72 28.34
C PRO A 413 22.81 -13.39 27.73
N LYS A 414 23.28 -12.27 28.31
CA LYS A 414 22.96 -10.93 27.80
C LYS A 414 23.26 -10.87 26.31
N SER A 415 22.32 -10.37 25.53
CA SER A 415 22.44 -10.37 24.07
C SER A 415 21.69 -9.21 23.44
N PHE A 416 22.02 -8.94 22.19
CA PHE A 416 21.21 -8.12 21.30
C PHE A 416 21.18 -8.78 19.92
N VAL A 417 20.21 -8.40 19.10
CA VAL A 417 20.05 -8.89 17.74
C VAL A 417 20.22 -7.73 16.78
N ILE A 418 21.00 -7.92 15.73
CA ILE A 418 21.02 -7.06 14.55
C ILE A 418 19.93 -7.57 13.62
N THR A 419 18.92 -6.74 13.34
CA THR A 419 17.69 -7.18 12.67
C THR A 419 17.88 -7.47 11.19
N SER A 420 16.98 -8.24 10.58
CA SER A 420 16.97 -8.46 9.13
C SER A 420 16.77 -7.17 8.32
N GLN A 421 16.18 -6.14 8.94
CA GLN A 421 16.07 -4.79 8.38
C GLN A 421 17.45 -4.15 8.21
N ALA A 422 18.32 -4.25 9.22
CA ALA A 422 19.70 -3.77 9.13
C ALA A 422 20.50 -4.47 8.02
N PHE A 423 20.27 -5.76 7.79
CA PHE A 423 20.86 -6.48 6.66
C PHE A 423 20.35 -5.94 5.31
N THR A 424 19.05 -5.68 5.21
CA THR A 424 18.43 -5.11 4.00
C THR A 424 18.97 -3.72 3.69
N GLU A 425 19.09 -2.85 4.70
CA GLU A 425 19.71 -1.52 4.56
C GLU A 425 21.19 -1.61 4.13
N PHE A 426 21.95 -2.53 4.73
CA PHE A 426 23.33 -2.79 4.33
C PHE A 426 23.43 -3.19 2.85
N LEU A 427 22.58 -4.12 2.39
CA LEU A 427 22.57 -4.53 0.98
C LEU A 427 22.15 -3.39 0.05
N SER A 428 21.15 -2.60 0.43
CA SER A 428 20.61 -1.51 -0.39
C SER A 428 21.62 -0.36 -0.53
N SER A 429 22.22 0.09 0.57
CA SER A 429 23.25 1.14 0.58
C SER A 429 24.52 0.78 -0.18
N ASN A 430 24.77 -0.52 -0.39
CA ASN A 430 25.91 -1.03 -1.18
C ASN A 430 25.51 -1.47 -2.60
N GLY A 431 24.26 -1.21 -3.04
CA GLY A 431 23.80 -1.55 -4.40
C GLY A 431 23.68 -3.06 -4.67
N LEU A 432 23.65 -3.90 -3.63
CA LEU A 432 23.62 -5.36 -3.74
C LEU A 432 22.19 -5.92 -3.79
N LEU A 433 21.21 -5.17 -3.27
CA LEU A 433 19.84 -5.66 -3.11
C LEU A 433 19.20 -6.07 -4.45
N GLU A 434 19.30 -5.22 -5.47
CA GLU A 434 18.74 -5.51 -6.80
C GLU A 434 19.47 -6.69 -7.46
N ARG A 435 20.80 -6.78 -7.35
CA ARG A 435 21.57 -7.93 -7.88
C ARG A 435 21.12 -9.25 -7.27
N ILE A 436 20.85 -9.28 -5.96
CA ILE A 436 20.35 -10.47 -5.26
C ILE A 436 18.92 -10.79 -5.71
N ARG A 437 18.05 -9.80 -5.91
CA ARG A 437 16.67 -10.02 -6.44
C ARG A 437 16.67 -10.65 -7.84
N HIS A 438 17.67 -10.38 -8.66
CA HIS A 438 17.86 -11.01 -9.97
C HIS A 438 18.46 -12.43 -9.91
N MET A 439 18.78 -12.96 -8.72
CA MET A 439 19.14 -14.38 -8.52
C MET A 439 17.87 -15.25 -8.55
N THR A 440 17.33 -15.46 -9.73
CA THR A 440 16.14 -16.29 -9.95
C THR A 440 16.50 -17.77 -10.10
N LEU A 441 15.60 -18.65 -9.68
CA LEU A 441 15.72 -20.11 -9.86
C LEU A 441 15.63 -20.55 -11.34
N SER A 442 15.36 -19.62 -12.27
CA SER A 442 15.42 -19.86 -13.71
C SER A 442 16.86 -19.98 -14.25
N ARG A 443 17.86 -19.63 -13.45
CA ARG A 443 19.29 -19.80 -13.76
C ARG A 443 19.76 -21.19 -13.38
N SER A 444 20.84 -21.66 -14.01
CA SER A 444 21.43 -22.95 -13.64
C SER A 444 22.00 -22.91 -12.21
N LYS A 445 22.14 -24.09 -11.60
CA LYS A 445 22.74 -24.23 -10.26
C LYS A 445 24.16 -23.67 -10.23
N GLU A 446 24.91 -23.85 -11.31
CA GLU A 446 26.29 -23.40 -11.49
C GLU A 446 26.36 -21.87 -11.55
N GLU A 447 25.51 -21.24 -12.36
CA GLU A 447 25.41 -19.78 -12.48
C GLU A 447 25.03 -19.12 -11.15
N LEU A 448 24.11 -19.73 -10.40
CA LEU A 448 23.73 -19.25 -9.07
C LEU A 448 24.89 -19.34 -8.08
N CYS A 449 25.68 -20.42 -8.13
CA CYS A 449 26.85 -20.58 -7.27
C CYS A 449 27.94 -19.55 -7.58
N GLU A 450 28.17 -19.22 -8.85
CA GLU A 450 29.13 -18.19 -9.27
C GLU A 450 28.72 -16.80 -8.82
N LEU A 451 27.46 -16.43 -9.09
CA LEU A 451 26.91 -15.13 -8.68
C LEU A 451 26.90 -14.99 -7.15
N ALA A 452 26.56 -16.06 -6.42
CA ALA A 452 26.65 -16.09 -4.97
C ALA A 452 28.08 -15.87 -4.47
N LYS A 453 29.09 -16.48 -5.12
CA LYS A 453 30.51 -16.28 -4.78
C LYS A 453 30.92 -14.82 -4.97
N GLU A 454 30.45 -14.16 -6.03
CA GLU A 454 30.70 -12.75 -6.28
C GLU A 454 30.06 -11.85 -5.20
N ILE A 455 28.76 -12.06 -4.92
CA ILE A 455 28.01 -11.32 -3.90
C ILE A 455 28.63 -11.50 -2.52
N LYS A 456 29.03 -12.73 -2.17
CA LYS A 456 29.73 -13.05 -0.92
C LYS A 456 31.01 -12.22 -0.77
N ASN A 457 31.80 -12.09 -1.83
CA ASN A 457 33.01 -11.28 -1.82
C ASN A 457 32.73 -9.78 -1.72
N GLN A 458 31.66 -9.31 -2.37
CA GLN A 458 31.23 -7.91 -2.28
C GLN A 458 30.76 -7.56 -0.87
N ILE A 459 29.91 -8.38 -0.25
CA ILE A 459 29.47 -8.20 1.15
C ILE A 459 30.68 -8.03 2.08
N LYS A 460 31.73 -8.85 1.91
CA LYS A 460 32.95 -8.75 2.73
C LYS A 460 33.68 -7.42 2.55
N LYS A 461 33.71 -6.87 1.33
CA LYS A 461 34.38 -5.59 1.00
C LYS A 461 33.53 -4.35 1.28
N SER A 462 32.21 -4.50 1.32
CA SER A 462 31.24 -3.43 1.54
C SER A 462 31.41 -2.72 2.88
N ARG A 463 31.03 -1.44 2.88
CA ARG A 463 31.05 -0.58 4.06
C ARG A 463 29.70 -0.69 4.77
N ILE A 464 29.73 -0.83 6.09
CA ILE A 464 28.53 -0.73 6.92
C ILE A 464 28.18 0.76 7.04
N PRO A 465 26.95 1.20 6.75
CA PRO A 465 26.51 2.59 6.94
C PRO A 465 26.84 3.11 8.33
N ASN A 466 27.19 4.39 8.45
CA ASN A 466 27.69 4.97 9.70
C ASN A 466 26.66 4.87 10.84
N ASP A 467 25.38 5.08 10.55
CA ASP A 467 24.31 5.00 11.56
C ASP A 467 24.12 3.56 12.05
N LEU A 468 24.11 2.59 11.13
CA LEU A 468 24.06 1.17 11.47
C LEU A 468 25.28 0.74 12.29
N LYS A 469 26.47 1.17 11.88
CA LYS A 469 27.72 0.91 12.61
C LYS A 469 27.66 1.48 14.03
N LYS A 470 27.18 2.72 14.19
CA LYS A 470 27.04 3.38 15.48
C LYS A 470 26.09 2.59 16.39
N GLY A 471 24.89 2.25 15.92
CA GLY A 471 23.91 1.49 16.70
C GLY A 471 24.40 0.09 17.11
N ILE A 472 25.14 -0.61 16.23
CA ILE A 472 25.76 -1.91 16.57
C ILE A 472 26.80 -1.74 17.68
N LEU A 473 27.67 -0.73 17.60
CA LEU A 473 28.72 -0.50 18.59
C LEU A 473 28.16 -0.04 19.94
N GLU A 474 27.11 0.77 19.94
CA GLU A 474 26.39 1.17 21.15
C GLU A 474 25.76 -0.04 21.84
N ALA A 475 25.07 -0.91 21.08
CA ALA A 475 24.49 -2.15 21.61
C ALA A 475 25.59 -3.08 22.17
N PHE A 476 26.71 -3.24 21.47
CA PHE A 476 27.86 -4.00 21.97
C PHE A 476 28.41 -3.44 23.28
N ASN A 477 28.64 -2.12 23.36
CA ASN A 477 29.17 -1.49 24.57
C ASN A 477 28.19 -1.64 25.75
N SER A 478 26.88 -1.67 25.49
CA SER A 478 25.86 -1.86 26.53
C SER A 478 25.92 -3.22 27.21
N LEU A 479 26.45 -4.25 26.53
CA LEU A 479 26.66 -5.58 27.12
C LEU A 479 27.72 -5.53 28.24
N LYS A 480 28.69 -4.60 28.15
CA LYS A 480 29.86 -4.48 29.02
C LYS A 480 30.76 -5.72 29.01
N GLU A 481 30.89 -6.37 27.86
CA GLU A 481 31.65 -7.62 27.68
C GLU A 481 32.92 -7.39 26.83
N LYS A 482 33.98 -8.17 27.10
CA LYS A 482 35.23 -8.12 26.32
C LYS A 482 35.15 -8.93 25.03
N SER A 483 34.41 -10.05 25.05
CA SER A 483 34.18 -10.90 23.89
C SER A 483 32.74 -11.42 23.84
N VAL A 484 32.27 -11.71 22.63
CA VAL A 484 30.89 -12.16 22.35
C VAL A 484 30.89 -13.35 21.40
N ALA A 485 29.80 -14.10 21.41
CA ALA A 485 29.43 -15.01 20.34
C ALA A 485 28.59 -14.25 19.30
N VAL A 486 28.90 -14.43 18.02
CA VAL A 486 28.18 -13.84 16.88
C VAL A 486 27.57 -14.98 16.08
N ARG A 487 26.24 -15.13 16.15
CA ARG A 487 25.50 -16.28 15.61
C ARG A 487 24.49 -15.83 14.55
N SER A 488 24.31 -16.63 13.53
CA SER A 488 23.21 -16.47 12.55
C SER A 488 21.85 -16.73 13.20
N SER A 489 20.83 -16.01 12.73
CA SER A 489 19.42 -16.21 13.07
C SER A 489 18.54 -15.82 11.89
N ALA A 490 18.43 -16.71 10.90
CA ALA A 490 17.58 -16.49 9.73
C ALA A 490 16.09 -16.80 10.00
N ASN A 491 15.22 -16.29 9.14
CA ASN A 491 13.78 -16.61 9.13
C ASN A 491 13.48 -18.08 8.77
N CYS A 492 14.36 -18.71 7.99
CA CYS A 492 14.24 -20.09 7.53
C CYS A 492 14.98 -21.12 8.41
N GLU A 493 15.74 -20.69 9.42
CA GLU A 493 16.38 -21.60 10.38
C GLU A 493 15.33 -22.20 11.32
N ASP A 494 15.52 -23.44 11.77
CA ASP A 494 14.67 -24.09 12.80
C ASP A 494 13.16 -24.12 12.47
N SER A 495 12.81 -24.23 11.18
CA SER A 495 11.43 -24.46 10.72
C SER A 495 11.11 -25.97 10.65
N GLU A 496 9.84 -26.34 10.80
CA GLU A 496 9.38 -27.74 10.74
C GLU A 496 9.55 -28.38 9.35
N LYS A 497 9.67 -27.58 8.28
CA LYS A 497 9.64 -28.05 6.89
C LYS A 497 10.98 -27.89 6.14
N THR A 498 11.85 -26.98 6.57
CA THR A 498 13.12 -26.70 5.91
C THR A 498 14.20 -26.41 6.97
N SER A 499 15.28 -27.17 6.96
CA SER A 499 16.39 -27.03 7.91
C SER A 499 17.64 -26.52 7.19
N PHE A 500 17.84 -25.20 7.17
CA PHE A 500 19.17 -24.59 6.97
C PHE A 500 20.11 -24.81 8.18
N ALA A 501 19.77 -25.74 9.07
CA ALA A 501 20.50 -26.02 10.29
C ALA A 501 21.99 -26.28 10.00
N GLY A 502 22.86 -25.57 10.72
CA GLY A 502 24.32 -25.72 10.60
C GLY A 502 24.95 -25.14 9.33
N GLN A 503 24.17 -24.52 8.42
CA GLN A 503 24.71 -24.02 7.16
C GLN A 503 25.25 -22.58 7.24
N PHE A 504 24.78 -21.80 8.22
CA PHE A 504 25.16 -20.40 8.40
C PHE A 504 26.22 -20.22 9.47
N ALA A 505 27.00 -19.15 9.35
CA ALA A 505 28.19 -18.98 10.18
C ALA A 505 27.85 -18.68 11.65
N THR A 506 28.71 -19.16 12.54
CA THR A 506 28.76 -18.84 13.95
C THR A 506 30.22 -18.59 14.33
N PHE A 507 30.49 -17.56 15.13
CA PHE A 507 31.82 -17.20 15.60
C PHE A 507 31.81 -17.02 17.11
N LEU A 508 32.80 -17.61 17.80
CA LEU A 508 32.98 -17.52 19.25
C LEU A 508 34.18 -16.62 19.58
N LYS A 509 34.21 -16.09 20.81
CA LYS A 509 35.29 -15.22 21.33
C LYS A 509 35.61 -14.03 20.42
N VAL A 510 34.58 -13.40 19.84
CA VAL A 510 34.73 -12.23 18.96
C VAL A 510 34.93 -10.99 19.81
N ASP A 511 36.01 -10.26 19.57
CA ASP A 511 36.29 -8.99 20.24
C ASP A 511 35.65 -7.79 19.52
N LYS A 512 35.68 -6.61 20.15
CA LYS A 512 35.13 -5.37 19.57
C LYS A 512 35.79 -5.00 18.23
N LYS A 513 37.08 -5.29 18.05
CA LYS A 513 37.84 -4.93 16.84
C LYS A 513 37.39 -5.75 15.64
N SER A 514 37.09 -7.03 15.85
CA SER A 514 36.68 -7.99 14.81
C SER A 514 35.16 -8.08 14.62
N LEU A 515 34.36 -7.51 15.53
CA LEU A 515 32.89 -7.59 15.54
C LEU A 515 32.24 -7.29 14.18
N LEU A 516 32.53 -6.13 13.58
CA LEU A 516 31.92 -5.71 12.31
C LEU A 516 32.32 -6.63 11.15
N THR A 517 33.54 -7.16 11.17
CA THR A 517 34.01 -8.13 10.19
C THR A 517 33.24 -9.44 10.33
N LYS A 518 33.06 -9.95 11.56
CA LYS A 518 32.30 -11.18 11.81
C LYS A 518 30.81 -11.06 11.51
N ILE A 519 30.20 -9.90 11.73
CA ILE A 519 28.82 -9.62 11.29
C ILE A 519 28.70 -9.73 9.76
N LYS A 520 29.64 -9.15 9.00
CA LYS A 520 29.66 -9.29 7.53
C LYS A 520 29.90 -10.73 7.10
N GLU A 521 30.72 -11.50 7.82
CA GLU A 521 30.92 -12.93 7.54
C GLU A 521 29.63 -13.74 7.77
N VAL A 522 28.84 -13.42 8.80
CA VAL A 522 27.52 -14.03 9.02
C VAL A 522 26.56 -13.68 7.88
N TRP A 523 26.43 -12.42 7.48
CA TRP A 523 25.62 -12.03 6.33
C TRP A 523 26.07 -12.70 5.02
N ALA A 524 27.39 -12.79 4.81
CA ALA A 524 27.97 -13.45 3.65
C ALA A 524 27.73 -14.97 3.65
N SER A 525 27.41 -15.59 4.80
CA SER A 525 27.16 -17.03 4.90
C SER A 525 25.88 -17.48 4.16
N VAL A 526 24.94 -16.55 3.94
CA VAL A 526 23.75 -16.75 3.08
C VAL A 526 24.13 -17.18 1.66
N PHE A 527 25.27 -16.70 1.17
CA PHE A 527 25.76 -16.91 -0.19
C PHE A 527 26.89 -17.95 -0.25
N THR A 528 26.93 -18.89 0.69
CA THR A 528 27.83 -20.05 0.60
C THR A 528 27.32 -21.05 -0.44
N LYS A 529 28.23 -21.82 -1.04
CA LYS A 529 27.86 -22.87 -1.99
C LYS A 529 26.81 -23.81 -1.41
N ASN A 530 26.98 -24.24 -0.15
CA ASN A 530 26.02 -25.14 0.50
C ASN A 530 24.64 -24.50 0.68
N ALA A 531 24.56 -23.25 1.15
CA ALA A 531 23.30 -22.53 1.31
C ALA A 531 22.57 -22.31 -0.03
N VAL A 532 23.31 -21.99 -1.09
CA VAL A 532 22.77 -21.81 -2.45
C VAL A 532 22.23 -23.12 -3.01
N ILE A 533 23.00 -24.21 -2.89
CA ILE A 533 22.59 -25.54 -3.35
C ILE A 533 21.34 -26.01 -2.60
N TYR A 534 21.31 -25.81 -1.28
CA TYR A 534 20.15 -26.17 -0.47
C TYR A 534 18.92 -25.35 -0.87
N SER A 535 19.09 -24.04 -1.07
CA SER A 535 18.02 -23.14 -1.52
C SER A 535 17.47 -23.57 -2.88
N TYR A 536 18.35 -23.90 -3.82
CA TYR A 536 17.99 -24.39 -5.15
C TYR A 536 17.22 -25.72 -5.08
N ALA A 537 17.74 -26.71 -4.34
CA ALA A 537 17.12 -28.03 -4.20
C ALA A 537 15.72 -27.99 -3.57
N ASN A 538 15.46 -27.00 -2.71
CA ASN A 538 14.19 -26.85 -2.00
C ASN A 538 13.29 -25.76 -2.62
N ASN A 539 13.63 -25.23 -3.80
CA ASN A 539 12.91 -24.13 -4.47
C ASN A 539 12.68 -22.90 -3.57
N ILE A 540 13.66 -22.57 -2.73
CA ILE A 540 13.65 -21.40 -1.85
C ILE A 540 14.38 -20.26 -2.56
N PRO A 541 13.72 -19.15 -2.91
CA PRO A 541 14.42 -18.01 -3.51
C PRO A 541 15.42 -17.42 -2.52
N ILE A 542 16.70 -17.31 -2.92
CA ILE A 542 17.78 -16.83 -2.02
C ILE A 542 17.48 -15.43 -1.46
N TYR A 543 16.88 -14.55 -2.27
CA TYR A 543 16.51 -13.20 -1.84
C TYR A 543 15.43 -13.17 -0.75
N SER A 544 14.70 -14.28 -0.53
CA SER A 544 13.71 -14.40 0.54
C SER A 544 14.31 -14.75 1.91
N ILE A 545 15.60 -15.10 1.96
CA ILE A 545 16.33 -15.38 3.20
C ILE A 545 16.63 -14.07 3.90
N GLN A 546 15.95 -13.86 5.03
CA GLN A 546 16.16 -12.71 5.89
C GLN A 546 17.11 -13.10 7.02
N MET A 547 18.35 -12.60 6.96
CA MET A 547 19.39 -12.91 7.93
C MET A 547 19.46 -11.86 9.05
N SER A 548 19.22 -12.30 10.28
CA SER A 548 19.52 -11.53 11.50
C SER A 548 20.77 -12.07 12.17
N VAL A 549 21.41 -11.28 13.03
CA VAL A 549 22.64 -11.68 13.73
C VAL A 549 22.44 -11.54 15.23
N LEU A 550 22.49 -12.66 15.94
CA LEU A 550 22.45 -12.70 17.40
C LEU A 550 23.87 -12.48 17.95
N VAL A 551 24.04 -11.41 18.71
CA VAL A 551 25.29 -11.10 19.42
C VAL A 551 25.07 -11.30 20.91
N MET A 552 25.83 -12.23 21.50
CA MET A 552 25.56 -12.76 22.83
C MET A 552 26.83 -12.73 23.68
N LYS A 553 26.71 -12.43 24.98
CA LYS A 553 27.79 -12.57 25.97
C LYS A 553 28.45 -13.94 25.77
N MET A 554 29.77 -13.96 25.69
CA MET A 554 30.52 -15.20 25.75
C MET A 554 30.45 -15.76 27.19
N VAL A 555 29.84 -16.94 27.35
CA VAL A 555 29.80 -17.64 28.65
C VAL A 555 31.15 -18.32 28.86
N ASP A 556 31.80 -18.06 30.00
CA ASP A 556 33.06 -18.72 30.35
C ASP A 556 32.77 -20.10 30.96
N ALA A 557 32.38 -21.02 30.08
CA ALA A 557 31.80 -22.30 30.48
C ALA A 557 32.87 -23.25 31.05
N GLN A 558 32.66 -23.77 32.27
CA GLN A 558 33.43 -24.92 32.75
C GLN A 558 32.96 -26.22 32.06
N LYS A 559 31.66 -26.30 31.77
CA LYS A 559 31.01 -27.43 31.10
C LYS A 559 29.99 -26.92 30.11
N ALA A 560 29.87 -27.55 28.95
CA ALA A 560 28.86 -27.20 27.95
C ALA A 560 28.42 -28.43 27.19
N GLY A 561 27.31 -28.32 26.46
CA GLY A 561 26.78 -29.47 25.74
C GLY A 561 25.44 -29.25 25.07
N VAL A 562 24.87 -30.35 24.62
CA VAL A 562 23.54 -30.43 24.01
C VAL A 562 22.62 -31.33 24.82
N MET A 563 21.33 -31.07 24.76
CA MET A 563 20.30 -31.87 25.40
C MET A 563 19.14 -32.07 24.44
N PHE A 564 18.81 -33.33 24.19
CA PHE A 564 17.65 -33.72 23.41
C PHE A 564 16.56 -34.21 24.37
N THR A 565 15.40 -33.56 24.36
CA THR A 565 14.32 -33.96 25.25
C THR A 565 13.62 -35.24 24.78
N LYS A 566 13.97 -35.76 23.61
CA LYS A 566 13.54 -37.05 23.07
C LYS A 566 14.77 -37.83 22.66
N ASN A 567 14.81 -39.12 22.96
CA ASN A 567 15.87 -39.98 22.44
C ASN A 567 15.66 -40.16 20.92
N MET A 568 16.52 -39.55 20.12
CA MET A 568 16.42 -39.57 18.65
C MET A 568 16.76 -40.95 18.07
N ASN A 569 17.55 -41.76 18.76
CA ASN A 569 17.96 -43.09 18.27
C ASN A 569 16.83 -44.11 18.42
N THR A 570 16.08 -44.05 19.53
CA THR A 570 14.99 -44.99 19.84
C THR A 570 13.59 -44.40 19.59
N ASN A 571 13.52 -43.13 19.18
CA ASN A 571 12.29 -42.36 19.07
C ASN A 571 11.50 -42.27 20.40
N ASN A 572 12.13 -42.55 21.54
CA ASN A 572 11.46 -42.63 22.85
C ASN A 572 11.34 -41.24 23.49
N LYS A 573 10.10 -40.74 23.60
CA LYS A 573 9.80 -39.46 24.26
C LYS A 573 9.99 -39.50 25.77
N ASN A 574 10.05 -40.67 26.41
CA ASN A 574 10.23 -40.79 27.86
C ASN A 574 11.71 -40.72 28.30
N GLU A 575 12.62 -40.57 27.34
CA GLU A 575 14.05 -40.52 27.55
C GLU A 575 14.62 -39.17 27.09
N ILE A 576 15.43 -38.57 27.96
CA ILE A 576 16.19 -37.35 27.69
C ILE A 576 17.66 -37.75 27.54
N VAL A 577 18.29 -37.28 26.48
CA VAL A 577 19.72 -37.49 26.20
C VAL A 577 20.45 -36.19 26.48
N ILE A 578 21.47 -36.23 27.34
CA ILE A 578 22.35 -35.10 27.61
C ILE A 578 23.76 -35.49 27.19
N GLU A 579 24.39 -34.64 26.37
CA GLU A 579 25.77 -34.81 25.92
C GLU A 579 26.58 -33.61 26.40
N ALA A 580 27.72 -33.86 27.04
CA ALA A 580 28.51 -32.84 27.72
C ALA A 580 30.01 -32.93 27.37
N THR A 581 30.69 -31.79 27.41
CA THR A 581 32.14 -31.66 27.34
C THR A 581 32.65 -30.65 28.37
N THR A 582 33.96 -30.63 28.59
CA THR A 582 34.63 -29.59 29.37
C THR A 582 34.98 -28.39 28.48
N GLY A 583 34.84 -27.17 29.01
CA GLY A 583 35.05 -25.95 28.25
C GLY A 583 33.90 -25.61 27.29
N LEU A 584 34.24 -25.16 26.07
CA LEU A 584 33.26 -24.72 25.08
C LEU A 584 32.54 -25.89 24.39
N GLY A 585 31.24 -25.70 24.15
CA GLY A 585 30.37 -26.74 23.57
C GLY A 585 30.40 -26.86 22.04
N ASP A 586 31.12 -25.98 21.34
CA ASP A 586 31.28 -26.03 19.88
C ASP A 586 31.84 -27.37 19.41
N LYS A 587 32.78 -27.92 20.16
CA LYS A 587 33.38 -29.23 19.86
C LYS A 587 32.39 -30.40 19.86
N VAL A 588 31.33 -30.33 20.67
CA VAL A 588 30.26 -31.34 20.73
C VAL A 588 29.31 -31.18 19.55
N VAL A 589 28.96 -29.93 19.22
CA VAL A 589 28.07 -29.61 18.09
C VAL A 589 28.72 -29.99 16.75
N ASP A 590 30.02 -29.76 16.60
CA ASP A 590 30.79 -30.09 15.40
C ASP A 590 31.24 -31.57 15.34
N GLY A 591 30.97 -32.35 16.40
CA GLY A 591 31.30 -33.79 16.47
C GLY A 591 32.81 -34.10 16.56
N THR A 592 33.63 -33.14 16.98
CA THR A 592 35.11 -33.27 17.01
C THR A 592 35.66 -33.89 18.29
N VAL A 593 34.81 -34.08 19.31
CA VAL A 593 35.15 -34.71 20.60
C VAL A 593 34.06 -35.70 20.97
N GLU A 594 34.43 -36.84 21.56
CA GLU A 594 33.48 -37.79 22.14
C GLU A 594 32.87 -37.19 23.43
N PRO A 595 31.56 -36.88 23.46
CA PRO A 595 30.95 -36.26 24.62
C PRO A 595 30.63 -37.29 25.72
N ASP A 596 30.58 -36.83 26.97
CA ASP A 596 29.95 -37.60 28.05
C ASP A 596 28.44 -37.64 27.82
N ARG A 597 27.92 -38.82 27.51
CA ARG A 597 26.52 -39.05 27.17
C ARG A 597 25.79 -39.68 28.34
N VAL A 598 24.69 -39.04 28.73
CA VAL A 598 23.82 -39.46 29.84
C VAL A 598 22.40 -39.65 29.32
N LEU A 599 21.82 -40.81 29.63
CA LEU A 599 20.42 -41.13 29.36
C LEU A 599 19.61 -41.05 30.66
N VAL A 600 18.58 -40.21 30.66
CA VAL A 600 17.72 -39.97 31.83
C VAL A 600 16.26 -40.31 31.49
N LYS A 601 15.63 -41.13 32.34
CA LYS A 601 14.17 -41.34 32.30
C LYS A 601 13.46 -40.12 32.88
N ARG A 602 12.46 -39.62 32.15
CA ARG A 602 11.66 -38.46 32.58
C ARG A 602 10.95 -38.68 33.90
N ALA A 603 10.28 -39.83 34.03
CA ALA A 603 9.61 -40.22 35.26
C ALA A 603 10.66 -40.46 36.36
N GLY A 604 10.54 -39.71 37.47
CA GLY A 604 11.46 -39.83 38.61
C GLY A 604 12.87 -39.25 38.40
N LEU A 605 13.20 -38.72 37.21
CA LEU A 605 14.55 -38.21 36.88
C LEU A 605 15.66 -39.26 37.10
N GLN A 606 15.38 -40.52 36.77
CA GLN A 606 16.29 -41.64 36.97
C GLN A 606 17.40 -41.63 35.90
N ILE A 607 18.66 -41.67 36.35
CA ILE A 607 19.84 -41.74 35.48
C ILE A 607 20.09 -43.22 35.15
N ASN A 608 19.86 -43.63 33.91
CA ASN A 608 19.90 -45.05 33.53
C ASN A 608 21.25 -45.49 32.96
N ARG A 609 21.91 -44.61 32.20
CA ARG A 609 23.16 -44.93 31.51
C ARG A 609 24.04 -43.68 31.48
N ARG A 610 25.29 -43.83 31.88
CA ARG A 610 26.32 -42.80 31.90
C ARG A 610 27.60 -43.39 31.33
N ASN A 611 28.25 -42.68 30.42
CA ASN A 611 29.56 -43.08 29.92
C ASN A 611 30.64 -42.79 30.98
N ARG A 612 31.84 -43.38 30.83
CA ARG A 612 32.90 -43.35 31.88
C ARG A 612 33.44 -41.95 32.22
N LEU A 613 33.19 -40.95 31.39
CA LEU A 613 33.80 -39.62 31.49
C LEU A 613 33.27 -38.78 32.66
N ASN A 614 32.05 -39.05 33.13
CA ASN A 614 31.48 -38.49 34.36
C ASN A 614 31.61 -36.94 34.51
N ILE A 615 31.45 -36.18 33.42
CA ILE A 615 31.65 -34.71 33.39
C ILE A 615 30.59 -33.98 34.21
N LEU A 616 29.33 -34.43 34.15
CA LEU A 616 28.21 -33.83 34.88
C LEU A 616 27.90 -34.58 36.16
N THR A 617 27.78 -33.87 37.29
CA THR A 617 27.27 -34.43 38.54
C THR A 617 25.79 -34.79 38.43
N ASP A 618 25.31 -35.72 39.25
CA ASP A 618 23.89 -36.11 39.29
C ASP A 618 22.96 -34.92 39.56
N SER A 619 23.43 -33.95 40.35
CA SER A 619 22.70 -32.70 40.61
C SER A 619 22.56 -31.84 39.35
N GLU A 620 23.65 -31.67 38.58
CA GLU A 620 23.64 -30.96 37.30
C GLU A 620 22.76 -31.67 36.27
N ILE A 621 22.88 -33.01 36.17
CA ILE A 621 22.04 -33.84 35.28
C ILE A 621 20.56 -33.59 35.59
N ARG A 622 20.14 -33.71 36.85
CA ARG A 622 18.74 -33.48 37.25
C ARG A 622 18.28 -32.04 36.98
N LYS A 623 19.13 -31.04 37.22
CA LYS A 623 18.81 -29.63 36.91
C LYS A 623 18.62 -29.42 35.40
N LEU A 624 19.51 -29.96 34.57
CA LEU A 624 19.40 -29.92 33.12
C LEU A 624 18.14 -30.65 32.63
N THR A 625 17.85 -31.84 33.15
CA THR A 625 16.63 -32.59 32.80
C THR A 625 15.37 -31.79 33.12
N LYS A 626 15.28 -31.18 34.32
CA LYS A 626 14.14 -30.30 34.69
C LYS A 626 14.03 -29.10 33.76
N LEU A 627 15.15 -28.46 33.42
CA LEU A 627 15.21 -27.36 32.47
C LEU A 627 14.69 -27.78 31.09
N GLY A 628 15.13 -28.92 30.57
CA GLY A 628 14.71 -29.45 29.27
C GLY A 628 13.21 -29.74 29.21
N ILE A 629 12.67 -30.40 30.25
CA ILE A 629 11.22 -30.66 30.36
C ILE A 629 10.43 -29.34 30.37
N ALA A 630 10.92 -28.34 31.10
CA ALA A 630 10.24 -27.05 31.20
C ALA A 630 10.25 -26.28 29.85
N ILE A 631 11.39 -26.27 29.15
CA ILE A 631 11.51 -25.66 27.82
C ILE A 631 10.63 -26.40 26.80
N GLU A 632 10.61 -27.72 26.79
CA GLU A 632 9.72 -28.50 25.92
C GLU A 632 8.24 -28.21 26.18
N LYS A 633 7.84 -28.08 27.45
CA LYS A 633 6.45 -27.73 27.80
C LYS A 633 6.06 -26.37 27.23
N ILE A 634 6.99 -25.41 27.23
CA ILE A 634 6.80 -24.09 26.61
C ILE A 634 6.71 -24.22 25.09
N SER A 635 7.64 -24.95 24.47
CA SER A 635 7.74 -25.11 23.02
C SER A 635 6.70 -26.08 22.43
N LYS A 636 5.98 -26.83 23.27
CA LYS A 636 4.97 -27.85 22.92
C LYS A 636 5.46 -28.99 22.01
N THR A 637 6.77 -29.10 21.82
CA THR A 637 7.42 -30.05 20.92
C THR A 637 8.74 -30.49 21.54
N PRO A 638 9.24 -31.72 21.30
CA PRO A 638 10.56 -32.12 21.77
C PRO A 638 11.64 -31.18 21.29
N GLN A 639 12.62 -30.86 22.13
CA GLN A 639 13.62 -29.83 21.86
C GLN A 639 15.04 -30.40 21.84
N ASP A 640 15.86 -29.83 20.97
CA ASP A 640 17.31 -29.82 20.98
C ASP A 640 17.78 -28.50 21.60
N ILE A 641 18.51 -28.57 22.70
CA ILE A 641 18.88 -27.43 23.56
C ILE A 641 20.39 -27.41 23.74
N GLU A 642 21.03 -26.31 23.33
CA GLU A 642 22.42 -26.03 23.67
C GLU A 642 22.50 -25.30 25.01
N TRP A 643 23.42 -25.75 25.88
CA TRP A 643 23.57 -25.22 27.23
C TRP A 643 25.04 -25.09 27.64
N ALA A 644 25.29 -24.22 28.63
CA ALA A 644 26.59 -24.06 29.28
C ALA A 644 26.42 -23.87 30.78
N ILE A 645 27.44 -24.25 31.55
CA ILE A 645 27.53 -24.06 33.00
C ILE A 645 28.71 -23.12 33.29
N GLU A 646 28.41 -21.99 33.93
CA GLU A 646 29.37 -21.00 34.43
C GLU A 646 29.08 -20.83 35.93
N GLU A 647 30.02 -21.25 36.78
CA GLU A 647 29.94 -21.13 38.25
C GLU A 647 28.69 -21.81 38.83
N GLY A 648 28.35 -22.98 38.30
CA GLY A 648 27.16 -23.75 38.71
C GLY A 648 25.83 -23.19 38.19
N LYS A 649 25.84 -22.08 37.45
CA LYS A 649 24.67 -21.51 36.78
C LYS A 649 24.54 -22.08 35.37
N ILE A 650 23.38 -22.67 35.08
CA ILE A 650 23.05 -23.17 33.73
C ILE A 650 22.54 -22.00 32.88
N TRP A 651 23.15 -21.81 31.72
CA TRP A 651 22.76 -20.87 30.68
C TRP A 651 22.22 -21.63 29.47
N VAL A 652 21.12 -21.17 28.88
CA VAL A 652 20.60 -21.70 27.61
C VAL A 652 21.16 -20.85 26.48
N LEU A 653 21.84 -21.50 25.53
CA LEU A 653 22.54 -20.86 24.42
C LEU A 653 21.72 -20.91 23.11
N GLN A 654 20.89 -21.94 22.95
CA GLN A 654 20.00 -22.15 21.81
C GLN A 654 18.91 -23.16 22.18
N THR A 655 17.75 -23.09 21.53
CA THR A 655 16.74 -24.16 21.58
C THR A 655 15.99 -24.25 20.24
N ARG A 656 15.73 -25.47 19.77
CA ARG A 656 15.00 -25.74 18.53
C ARG A 656 14.20 -27.06 18.60
N PRO A 657 13.17 -27.25 17.76
CA PRO A 657 12.35 -28.46 17.79
C PRO A 657 13.12 -29.59 17.13
N ILE A 658 12.96 -30.81 17.65
CA ILE A 658 13.46 -32.03 17.01
C ILE A 658 12.46 -32.39 15.90
N THR A 659 12.92 -32.37 14.65
CA THR A 659 12.08 -32.61 13.46
C THR A 659 12.16 -34.05 12.93
N THR A 660 12.94 -34.92 13.58
CA THR A 660 13.18 -36.32 13.22
C THR A 660 12.53 -37.31 14.18
#